data_AF-A0A937T1H9-F1
#
_entry.id   AF-A0A937T1H9-F1
#
_cell.length_a   1.000
_cell.length_b   1.000
_cell.length_c   1.000
_cell.angle_alpha   90.00
_cell.angle_beta   90.00
_cell.angle_gamma   90.00
#
_symmetry.space_group_name_H-M   'P 1'
#
loop_
_entity.id
_entity.type
_entity.pdbx_description
1 polymer ?
#
loop_
_entity_poly.entity_id
_entity_poly.type
_entity_poly.pdbx_seq_one_letter_code
_entity_poly.pdbx_strand_id
1 'polypeptide(L)'
;MTCRSTDGQSAATATVPTVCAACAGMLAAWVAAGSTGALAHPLRVALTWVALLVAVVSVWPWRRRQRLLALAATALVGLPFVVPVTPIHEVLVVAAVLGLLATGQQGASRTVLLVCSLAVLALAVFRLACLSVPVVWLFSDNIGAVIGSIGSAIAGKPLNVGATFAGLDFLVVIAAFYAGWLYFASGPRIARSVYAAVAILAVHLLYLVVLAFALDLAEMLPDRPEPAFDHPYVPPDWSWSAAVRVLLPWNVPAVAAVVHVCVAAVMLRWVSWRSVSGEQPSWSKGDASPVVPENWRRLAISYGPLALAVLLPAAATLSLGRSDLTGKTIVAGGQGNLDWGRPQHDLYGQQSAGTFGMLPLFVESLGGEFRTSPDLPAGDLAAADVLLLLRPTGPMPQAQRQRIWDFVRQGGSLLVAAEPFVRVGDVMSASDEVLKPTSMSVRQDVAISVTGNWQHAYNLLAHPVASGVDDRVRYFFTDSAASIRVGWPARPIVTGRWGWSDPGTDAVLTGVYRYEAGEKLGDLVLAAEQRFGQGTVAVVGDSRCLTNEGNVRGYALTGRLLSYLAGKSGGPQSPWRWLITLVVCAAFVVVVVWRPNASRVVWIALLISTSLAASHSISRHSTRVMPDGRILEANEDHQYRGLAYIDASHVEAHSDADWGFDGINGLALTLMRNGYLTLTMPKLTSECLDRTALVVSIAPARRFSPSERNLLGEFVERGGAFICTVGAEEASASQPLLADFGIRVPVSPVPTLGKWREPVPMGQVRMLPVDANGYGAGDYEASVLFYTGWPVEVDRTDSKVLVYGLGDEPVAVARDVVSGKVVVIGDTGFALNKNLEYTGGEPFEGWYENAHFWRWLIARVAGQPDWVPPEPPDPNAMEANAGQEVEP
;
A
#
# COMPACT_ATOMS: atom_id res chain seq x y z
N MET A 1 52.18 41.81 -33.26
CA MET A 1 51.75 41.63 -31.86
C MET A 1 50.23 41.53 -31.83
N THR A 2 49.69 40.32 -31.89
CA THR A 2 48.27 40.03 -31.74
C THR A 2 48.18 38.83 -30.81
N CYS A 3 48.04 39.10 -29.51
CA CYS A 3 47.80 38.08 -28.50
C CYS A 3 46.46 37.40 -28.80
N ARG A 4 46.50 36.17 -29.34
CA ARG A 4 45.41 35.22 -29.18
C ARG A 4 45.39 34.81 -27.70
N SER A 5 44.52 35.41 -26.91
CA SER A 5 44.15 34.85 -25.62
C SER A 5 43.40 33.53 -25.89
N THR A 6 44.13 32.43 -25.90
CA THR A 6 43.53 31.12 -25.66
C THR A 6 43.08 31.13 -24.20
N ASP A 7 41.84 31.53 -23.95
CA ASP A 7 41.13 31.23 -22.71
C ASP A 7 41.00 29.71 -22.63
N GLY A 8 42.06 29.07 -22.12
CA GLY A 8 42.10 27.65 -21.87
C GLY A 8 41.11 27.32 -20.77
N GLN A 9 39.90 26.91 -21.14
CA GLN A 9 39.02 26.18 -20.23
C GLN A 9 39.80 24.96 -19.73
N SER A 10 40.32 25.04 -18.50
CA SER A 10 41.12 23.98 -17.89
C SER A 10 40.25 22.75 -17.69
N ALA A 11 40.40 21.76 -18.57
CA ALA A 11 39.76 20.46 -18.43
C ALA A 11 40.42 19.71 -17.26
N ALA A 12 39.63 19.33 -16.26
CA ALA A 12 40.12 18.66 -15.04
C ALA A 12 39.44 17.31 -14.84
N THR A 13 40.14 16.36 -14.22
CA THR A 13 39.58 15.05 -13.84
C THR A 13 38.73 15.18 -12.57
N ALA A 14 37.67 14.39 -12.46
CA ALA A 14 36.84 14.35 -11.26
C ALA A 14 37.62 13.80 -10.07
N THR A 15 37.50 14.37 -8.87
CA THR A 15 38.19 13.90 -7.66
C THR A 15 37.57 12.62 -7.09
N VAL A 16 38.31 11.84 -6.29
CA VAL A 16 37.79 10.62 -5.63
C VAL A 16 36.55 10.94 -4.78
N PRO A 17 36.59 11.94 -3.86
CA PRO A 17 35.42 12.51 -3.19
C PRO A 17 34.16 12.68 -4.06
N THR A 18 34.33 13.31 -5.22
CA THR A 18 33.23 13.59 -6.14
C THR A 18 32.67 12.32 -6.78
N VAL A 19 33.55 11.38 -7.15
CA VAL A 19 33.13 10.09 -7.71
C VAL A 19 32.33 9.30 -6.68
N CYS A 20 32.82 9.22 -5.43
CA CYS A 20 32.09 8.58 -4.33
C CYS A 20 30.70 9.22 -4.12
N ALA A 21 30.62 10.55 -4.12
CA ALA A 21 29.34 11.25 -3.96
C ALA A 21 28.38 11.04 -5.13
N ALA A 22 28.87 11.04 -6.36
CA ALA A 22 28.07 10.77 -7.56
C ALA A 22 27.53 9.34 -7.56
N CYS A 23 28.37 8.35 -7.25
CA CYS A 23 28.01 6.94 -7.14
C CYS A 23 26.97 6.70 -6.04
N ALA A 24 27.21 7.24 -4.85
CA ALA A 24 26.27 7.14 -3.73
C ALA A 24 24.92 7.81 -4.05
N GLY A 25 24.92 8.94 -4.75
CA GLY A 25 23.71 9.61 -5.23
C GLY A 25 22.91 8.81 -6.25
N MET A 26 23.58 8.17 -7.22
CA MET A 26 22.91 7.28 -8.19
C MET A 26 22.32 6.05 -7.51
N LEU A 27 23.05 5.44 -6.58
CA LEU A 27 22.55 4.32 -5.78
C LEU A 27 21.35 4.74 -4.93
N ALA A 28 21.42 5.89 -4.25
CA ALA A 28 20.32 6.44 -3.47
C ALA A 28 19.07 6.63 -4.33
N ALA A 29 19.21 7.09 -5.57
CA ALA A 29 18.08 7.26 -6.49
C ALA A 29 17.40 5.94 -6.86
N TRP A 30 18.15 4.87 -7.09
CA TRP A 30 17.58 3.55 -7.39
C TRP A 30 16.95 2.90 -6.18
N VAL A 31 17.55 3.05 -4.99
CA VAL A 31 16.93 2.60 -3.73
C VAL A 31 15.63 3.38 -3.48
N ALA A 32 15.65 4.71 -3.61
CA ALA A 32 14.48 5.58 -3.47
C ALA A 32 13.33 5.21 -4.43
N ALA A 33 13.66 4.92 -5.70
CA ALA A 33 12.71 4.46 -6.69
C ALA A 33 12.17 3.04 -6.39
N GLY A 34 12.75 2.34 -5.42
CA GLY A 34 12.46 0.96 -5.05
C GLY A 34 12.86 -0.02 -6.15
N SER A 35 13.94 0.24 -6.88
CA SER A 35 14.38 -0.54 -8.05
C SER A 35 15.41 -1.62 -7.70
N THR A 36 15.87 -1.66 -6.45
CA THR A 36 16.94 -2.56 -5.97
C THR A 36 16.45 -3.86 -5.34
N GLY A 37 15.16 -4.15 -5.39
CA GLY A 37 14.59 -5.40 -4.88
C GLY A 37 13.35 -5.20 -4.04
N ALA A 38 12.79 -6.31 -3.56
CA ALA A 38 11.73 -6.32 -2.57
C ALA A 38 12.27 -5.81 -1.23
N LEU A 39 12.01 -4.54 -0.94
CA LEU A 39 12.38 -3.87 0.31
C LEU A 39 11.12 -3.28 0.93
N ALA A 40 10.90 -3.56 2.22
CA ALA A 40 9.91 -2.85 3.00
C ALA A 40 10.18 -1.34 2.94
N HIS A 41 9.11 -0.53 2.90
CA HIS A 41 9.21 0.91 2.73
C HIS A 41 10.17 1.58 3.76
N PRO A 42 10.12 1.26 5.07
CA PRO A 42 11.03 1.86 6.05
C PRO A 42 12.51 1.56 5.78
N LEU A 43 12.84 0.30 5.43
CA LEU A 43 14.21 -0.11 5.11
C LEU A 43 14.73 0.61 3.87
N ARG A 44 13.88 0.71 2.84
CA ARG A 44 14.21 1.46 1.63
C ARG A 44 14.51 2.93 1.94
N VAL A 45 13.67 3.60 2.72
CA VAL A 45 13.89 5.00 3.12
C VAL A 45 15.20 5.12 3.90
N ALA A 46 15.45 4.24 4.87
CA ALA A 46 16.69 4.23 5.66
C ALA A 46 17.94 4.09 4.76
N LEU A 47 17.93 3.13 3.83
CA LEU A 47 19.04 2.91 2.90
C LEU A 47 19.26 4.10 1.95
N THR A 48 18.19 4.74 1.45
CA THR A 48 18.28 5.98 0.69
C THR A 48 19.02 7.06 1.48
N TRP A 49 18.67 7.26 2.76
CA TRP A 49 19.32 8.25 3.62
C TRP A 49 20.77 7.92 3.93
N VAL A 50 21.09 6.66 4.19
CA VAL A 50 22.48 6.22 4.39
C VAL A 50 23.32 6.53 3.14
N ALA A 51 22.82 6.23 1.95
CA ALA A 51 23.52 6.54 0.70
C ALA A 51 23.68 8.07 0.49
N LEU A 52 22.67 8.88 0.83
CA LEU A 52 22.79 10.34 0.79
C LEU A 52 23.79 10.89 1.81
N LEU A 53 23.84 10.33 3.02
CA LEU A 53 24.83 10.69 4.04
C LEU A 53 26.24 10.42 3.53
N VAL A 54 26.49 9.26 2.92
CA VAL A 54 27.76 8.93 2.26
C VAL A 54 28.10 9.97 1.19
N ALA A 55 27.13 10.39 0.37
CA ALA A 55 27.36 11.39 -0.66
C ALA A 55 27.77 12.76 -0.09
N VAL A 56 27.11 13.20 0.98
CA VAL A 56 27.41 14.46 1.67
C VAL A 56 28.78 14.43 2.34
N VAL A 57 29.07 13.36 3.09
CA VAL A 57 30.35 13.20 3.81
C VAL A 57 31.52 13.09 2.84
N SER A 58 31.34 12.44 1.69
CA SER A 58 32.41 12.24 0.71
C SER A 58 33.01 13.56 0.19
N VAL A 59 32.25 14.65 0.13
CA VAL A 59 32.71 15.95 -0.38
C VAL A 59 32.97 17.00 0.71
N TRP A 60 33.10 16.55 1.97
CA TRP A 60 33.55 17.34 3.12
C TRP A 60 35.09 17.50 3.12
N PRO A 61 35.73 18.60 3.58
CA PRO A 61 35.24 19.71 4.39
C PRO A 61 34.90 20.99 3.63
N TRP A 62 34.06 21.80 4.28
CA TRP A 62 33.32 22.89 3.66
C TRP A 62 33.75 24.30 4.14
N ARG A 63 33.95 25.26 3.22
CA ARG A 63 34.07 26.71 3.49
C ARG A 63 32.81 27.24 4.21
N ARG A 64 32.89 28.36 4.93
CA ARG A 64 31.79 28.93 5.76
C ARG A 64 30.41 29.03 5.06
N ARG A 65 30.37 29.35 3.76
CA ARG A 65 29.14 29.42 2.93
C ARG A 65 28.50 28.03 2.68
N GLN A 66 29.32 26.98 2.69
CA GLN A 66 28.89 25.59 2.52
C GLN A 66 28.32 25.01 3.82
N ARG A 67 28.60 25.57 5.01
CA ARG A 67 27.89 25.20 6.26
C ARG A 67 26.40 25.59 6.25
N LEU A 68 26.03 26.69 5.59
CA LEU A 68 24.63 27.07 5.38
C LEU A 68 23.93 26.16 4.36
N LEU A 69 24.66 25.67 3.35
CA LEU A 69 24.17 24.63 2.45
C LEU A 69 23.99 23.30 3.19
N ALA A 70 24.81 22.98 4.18
CA ALA A 70 24.59 21.85 5.10
C ALA A 70 23.25 21.97 5.81
N LEU A 71 23.02 23.11 6.47
CA LEU A 71 21.77 23.38 7.19
C LEU A 71 20.55 23.38 6.26
N ALA A 72 20.68 23.88 5.03
CA ALA A 72 19.62 23.82 4.03
C ALA A 72 19.37 22.39 3.52
N ALA A 73 20.42 21.57 3.36
CA ALA A 73 20.30 20.15 3.08
C ALA A 73 19.58 19.44 4.24
N THR A 74 19.92 19.76 5.48
CA THR A 74 19.28 19.24 6.71
C THR A 74 17.82 19.68 6.83
N ALA A 75 17.47 20.89 6.40
CA ALA A 75 16.08 21.34 6.32
C ALA A 75 15.30 20.63 5.19
N LEU A 76 15.93 20.39 4.04
CA LEU A 76 15.41 19.55 2.96
C LEU A 76 15.23 18.08 3.40
N VAL A 77 16.10 17.60 4.29
CA VAL A 77 16.00 16.28 4.95
C VAL A 77 14.78 16.20 5.87
N GLY A 78 14.28 17.33 6.39
CA GLY A 78 13.09 17.39 7.24
C GLY A 78 11.74 17.35 6.49
N LEU A 79 11.69 17.76 5.22
CA LEU A 79 10.47 17.83 4.40
C LEU A 79 9.68 16.51 4.23
N PRO A 80 10.32 15.33 4.06
CA PRO A 80 9.61 14.05 4.00
C PRO A 80 8.88 13.67 5.30
N PHE A 81 9.22 14.26 6.44
CA PHE A 81 8.53 13.98 7.70
C PHE A 81 7.20 14.74 7.84
N VAL A 82 6.89 15.66 6.92
CA VAL A 82 5.66 16.46 6.91
C VAL A 82 4.66 15.98 5.84
N VAL A 83 5.09 15.14 4.89
CA VAL A 83 4.30 14.73 3.71
C VAL A 83 4.33 13.20 3.55
N PRO A 84 3.23 12.54 3.12
CA PRO A 84 3.28 11.13 2.74
C PRO A 84 4.41 10.86 1.72
N VAL A 85 5.39 10.04 2.13
CA VAL A 85 6.61 9.80 1.36
C VAL A 85 6.34 8.80 0.23
N THR A 86 6.18 9.30 -0.99
CA THR A 86 6.13 8.40 -2.17
C THR A 86 7.53 8.19 -2.74
N PRO A 87 7.78 7.07 -3.47
CA PRO A 87 9.07 6.80 -4.11
C PRO A 87 9.60 7.98 -4.95
N ILE A 88 8.72 8.71 -5.64
CA ILE A 88 9.09 9.86 -6.47
C ILE A 88 9.59 11.03 -5.61
N HIS A 89 8.97 11.28 -4.44
CA HIS A 89 9.44 12.31 -3.52
C HIS A 89 10.88 12.01 -3.05
N GLU A 90 11.18 10.76 -2.70
CA GLU A 90 12.53 10.35 -2.31
C GLU A 90 13.54 10.57 -3.45
N VAL A 91 13.21 10.19 -4.69
CA VAL A 91 14.07 10.44 -5.86
C VAL A 91 14.30 11.94 -6.09
N LEU A 92 13.28 12.78 -5.90
CA LEU A 92 13.40 14.24 -6.02
C LEU A 92 14.29 14.82 -4.92
N VAL A 93 14.21 14.30 -3.69
CA VAL A 93 15.13 14.66 -2.59
C VAL A 93 16.57 14.34 -2.98
N VAL A 94 16.82 13.16 -3.54
CA VAL A 94 18.17 12.78 -4.03
C VAL A 94 18.65 13.75 -5.12
N ALA A 95 17.81 14.09 -6.09
CA ALA A 95 18.14 15.06 -7.13
C ALA A 95 18.50 16.44 -6.54
N ALA A 96 17.71 16.91 -5.57
CA ALA A 96 17.91 18.19 -4.90
C ALA A 96 19.22 18.21 -4.08
N VAL A 97 19.52 17.14 -3.33
CA VAL A 97 20.77 17.04 -2.55
C VAL A 97 21.98 17.05 -3.49
N LEU A 98 21.98 16.27 -4.58
CA LEU A 98 23.06 16.29 -5.56
C LEU A 98 23.22 17.66 -6.23
N GLY A 99 22.10 18.33 -6.55
CA GLY A 99 22.10 19.68 -7.09
C GLY A 99 22.70 20.69 -6.10
N LEU A 100 22.37 20.56 -4.82
CA LEU A 100 22.89 21.41 -3.75
C LEU A 100 24.40 21.20 -3.56
N LEU A 101 24.85 19.94 -3.53
CA LEU A 101 26.28 19.61 -3.51
C LEU A 101 26.99 20.21 -4.73
N ALA A 102 26.39 20.13 -5.92
CA ALA A 102 26.94 20.76 -7.12
C ALA A 102 27.07 22.29 -7.00
N THR A 103 26.13 22.99 -6.34
CA THR A 103 26.25 24.44 -6.10
C THR A 103 27.40 24.80 -5.15
N GLY A 104 27.76 23.90 -4.25
CA GLY A 104 28.88 24.07 -3.33
C GLY A 104 30.25 23.83 -3.98
N GLN A 105 30.31 23.08 -5.08
CA GLN A 105 31.56 22.69 -5.74
C GLN A 105 31.95 23.63 -6.90
N GLN A 106 33.18 23.49 -7.41
CA GLN A 106 33.69 24.22 -8.56
C GLN A 106 34.29 23.27 -9.61
N GLY A 107 34.50 23.78 -10.84
CA GLY A 107 35.16 23.04 -11.93
C GLY A 107 34.49 21.69 -12.26
N ALA A 108 35.32 20.67 -12.48
CA ALA A 108 34.87 19.31 -12.83
C ALA A 108 33.90 18.71 -11.80
N SER A 109 34.15 18.93 -10.51
CA SER A 109 33.32 18.37 -9.43
C SER A 109 31.88 18.90 -9.48
N ARG A 110 31.70 20.19 -9.79
CA ARG A 110 30.38 20.79 -10.01
C ARG A 110 29.67 20.19 -11.21
N THR A 111 30.36 20.02 -12.33
CA THR A 111 29.78 19.47 -13.56
C THR A 111 29.32 18.03 -13.35
N VAL A 112 30.14 17.18 -12.72
CA VAL A 112 29.80 15.77 -12.44
C VAL A 112 28.53 15.66 -11.60
N LEU A 113 28.49 16.36 -10.45
CA LEU A 113 27.34 16.32 -9.55
C LEU A 113 26.08 16.89 -10.20
N LEU A 114 26.21 17.92 -11.06
CA LEU A 114 25.09 18.45 -11.84
C LEU A 114 24.56 17.42 -12.84
N VAL A 115 25.43 16.70 -13.56
CA VAL A 115 25.01 15.64 -14.50
C VAL A 115 24.30 14.51 -13.76
N CYS A 116 24.82 14.06 -12.62
CA CYS A 116 24.15 13.05 -11.80
C CYS A 116 22.79 13.56 -11.28
N SER A 117 22.70 14.80 -10.80
CA SER A 117 21.45 15.43 -10.37
C SER A 117 20.39 15.48 -11.49
N LEU A 118 20.81 15.81 -12.72
CA LEU A 118 19.94 15.80 -13.91
C LEU A 118 19.49 14.38 -14.29
N ALA A 119 20.38 13.38 -14.18
CA ALA A 119 20.03 11.98 -14.44
C ALA A 119 19.01 11.45 -13.43
N VAL A 120 19.16 11.80 -12.15
CA VAL A 120 18.17 11.44 -11.11
C VAL A 120 16.85 12.19 -11.32
N LEU A 121 16.89 13.47 -11.73
CA LEU A 121 15.68 14.21 -12.09
C LEU A 121 14.96 13.57 -13.29
N ALA A 122 15.69 13.07 -14.29
CA ALA A 122 15.12 12.35 -15.42
C ALA A 122 14.40 11.06 -14.96
N LEU A 123 14.96 10.33 -13.99
CA LEU A 123 14.27 9.19 -13.37
C LEU A 123 12.96 9.63 -12.70
N ALA A 124 12.95 10.71 -11.93
CA ALA A 124 11.72 11.21 -11.29
C ALA A 124 10.61 11.52 -12.32
N VAL A 125 10.97 12.20 -13.43
CA VAL A 125 10.03 12.51 -14.53
C VAL A 125 9.54 11.24 -15.23
N PHE A 126 10.45 10.29 -15.51
CA PHE A 126 10.09 9.00 -16.10
C PHE A 126 9.11 8.23 -15.22
N ARG A 127 9.40 8.10 -13.92
CA ARG A 127 8.52 7.40 -12.96
C ARG A 127 7.17 8.09 -12.83
N LEU A 128 7.14 9.42 -12.80
CA LEU A 128 5.88 10.18 -12.81
C LEU A 128 5.05 9.87 -14.06
N ALA A 129 5.69 9.85 -15.24
CA ALA A 129 5.03 9.51 -16.49
C ALA A 129 4.52 8.05 -16.51
N CYS A 130 5.28 7.08 -15.99
CA CYS A 130 4.83 5.69 -15.86
C CYS A 130 3.62 5.56 -14.91
N LEU A 131 3.51 6.39 -13.88
CA LEU A 131 2.37 6.37 -12.96
C LEU A 131 1.12 7.02 -13.54
N SER A 132 1.25 8.05 -14.39
CA SER A 132 0.13 8.89 -14.84
C SER A 132 -0.30 8.69 -16.28
N VAL A 133 0.59 8.19 -17.15
CA VAL A 133 0.35 8.05 -18.58
C VAL A 133 0.30 6.56 -18.94
N PRO A 134 -0.89 5.98 -19.16
CA PRO A 134 -1.04 4.54 -19.42
C PRO A 134 -0.20 4.03 -20.59
N VAL A 135 -0.05 4.84 -21.65
CA VAL A 135 0.77 4.49 -22.82
C VAL A 135 2.25 4.36 -22.46
N VAL A 136 2.76 5.21 -21.57
CA VAL A 136 4.16 5.15 -21.12
C VAL A 136 4.38 3.90 -20.27
N TRP A 137 3.41 3.53 -19.42
CA TRP A 137 3.47 2.27 -18.67
C TRP A 137 3.48 1.06 -19.61
N LEU A 138 2.51 0.97 -20.54
CA LEU A 138 2.42 -0.13 -21.52
C LEU A 138 3.71 -0.24 -22.36
N PHE A 139 4.24 0.89 -22.79
CA PHE A 139 5.50 0.93 -23.54
C PHE A 139 6.69 0.44 -22.69
N SER A 140 6.74 0.82 -21.41
CA SER A 140 7.80 0.38 -20.49
C SER A 140 7.73 -1.12 -20.20
N ASP A 141 6.54 -1.66 -19.96
CA ASP A 141 6.34 -3.11 -19.75
C ASP A 141 6.71 -3.90 -21.02
N ASN A 142 6.34 -3.41 -22.21
CA ASN A 142 6.73 -4.00 -23.48
C ASN A 142 8.25 -3.97 -23.72
N ILE A 143 8.93 -2.85 -23.41
CA ILE A 143 10.40 -2.82 -23.46
C ILE A 143 10.98 -3.83 -22.48
N GLY A 144 10.42 -3.94 -21.28
CA GLY A 144 10.83 -4.94 -20.29
C GLY A 144 10.76 -6.35 -20.85
N ALA A 145 9.63 -6.72 -21.47
CA ALA A 145 9.45 -8.02 -22.10
C ALA A 145 10.45 -8.29 -23.25
N VAL A 146 10.75 -7.28 -24.07
CA VAL A 146 11.74 -7.38 -25.15
C VAL A 146 13.15 -7.59 -24.59
N ILE A 147 13.54 -6.82 -23.56
CA ILE A 147 14.83 -6.96 -22.87
C ILE A 147 14.93 -8.36 -22.24
N GLY A 148 13.86 -8.82 -21.59
CA GLY A 148 13.74 -10.17 -21.04
C GLY A 148 13.96 -11.26 -22.09
N SER A 149 13.33 -11.12 -23.25
CA SER A 149 13.45 -12.06 -24.37
C SER A 149 14.86 -12.10 -24.94
N ILE A 150 15.57 -10.96 -25.01
CA ILE A 150 16.98 -10.90 -25.38
C ILE A 150 17.84 -11.62 -24.34
N GLY A 151 17.63 -11.35 -23.05
CA GLY A 151 18.30 -12.04 -21.95
C GLY A 151 18.08 -13.56 -22.01
N SER A 152 16.84 -13.97 -22.27
CA SER A 152 16.45 -15.37 -22.43
C SER A 152 17.18 -16.07 -23.58
N ALA A 153 17.19 -15.43 -24.76
CA ALA A 153 17.86 -15.97 -25.94
C ALA A 153 19.38 -16.15 -25.73
N ILE A 154 20.01 -15.23 -25.00
CA ILE A 154 21.45 -15.26 -24.72
C ILE A 154 21.79 -16.26 -23.61
N ALA A 155 20.96 -16.33 -22.56
CA ALA A 155 21.15 -17.26 -21.45
C ALA A 155 20.81 -18.72 -21.82
N GLY A 156 19.99 -18.94 -22.85
CA GLY A 156 19.43 -20.25 -23.17
C GLY A 156 18.40 -20.74 -22.13
N LYS A 157 17.85 -19.82 -21.33
CA LYS A 157 16.90 -20.07 -20.23
C LYS A 157 15.69 -19.15 -20.38
N PRO A 158 14.47 -19.60 -20.08
CA PRO A 158 13.28 -18.76 -20.21
C PRO A 158 13.33 -17.61 -19.19
N LEU A 159 13.18 -16.37 -19.65
CA LEU A 159 13.13 -15.17 -18.82
C LEU A 159 12.00 -14.25 -19.28
N ASN A 160 10.94 -14.19 -18.48
CA ASN A 160 9.78 -13.35 -18.74
C ASN A 160 9.69 -12.26 -17.65
N VAL A 161 9.98 -11.01 -18.00
CA VAL A 161 10.10 -9.93 -17.02
C VAL A 161 9.30 -8.71 -17.45
N GLY A 162 8.71 -8.02 -16.48
CA GLY A 162 8.21 -6.66 -16.64
C GLY A 162 9.32 -5.61 -16.58
N ALA A 163 8.93 -4.33 -16.65
CA ALA A 163 9.84 -3.19 -16.63
C ALA A 163 10.76 -3.13 -15.39
N THR A 164 10.27 -3.58 -14.24
CA THR A 164 10.98 -3.57 -12.96
C THR A 164 12.13 -4.57 -12.99
N PHE A 165 11.88 -5.83 -13.30
CA PHE A 165 12.92 -6.87 -13.36
C PHE A 165 13.80 -6.75 -14.60
N ALA A 166 13.30 -6.16 -15.69
CA ALA A 166 14.18 -5.74 -16.79
C ALA A 166 15.13 -4.59 -16.40
N GLY A 167 14.95 -3.95 -15.24
CA GLY A 167 15.87 -2.94 -14.74
C GLY A 167 15.83 -1.62 -15.53
N LEU A 168 14.68 -1.23 -16.08
CA LEU A 168 14.56 0.00 -16.87
C LEU A 168 14.96 1.25 -16.09
N ASP A 169 14.72 1.31 -14.78
CA ASP A 169 15.13 2.44 -13.95
C ASP A 169 16.66 2.65 -13.95
N PHE A 170 17.44 1.55 -14.03
CA PHE A 170 18.89 1.61 -14.18
C PHE A 170 19.28 2.20 -15.54
N LEU A 171 18.62 1.72 -16.60
CA LEU A 171 18.84 2.18 -17.97
C LEU A 171 18.50 3.67 -18.14
N VAL A 172 17.42 4.15 -17.54
CA VAL A 172 17.03 5.57 -17.61
C VAL A 172 18.08 6.47 -16.98
N VAL A 173 18.52 6.15 -15.75
CA VAL A 173 19.54 6.95 -15.06
C VAL A 173 20.87 6.88 -15.80
N ILE A 174 21.33 5.68 -16.21
CA ILE A 174 22.64 5.53 -16.85
C ILE A 174 22.65 6.14 -18.25
N ALA A 175 21.54 6.09 -19.00
CA ALA A 175 21.43 6.73 -20.31
C ALA A 175 21.44 8.27 -20.20
N ALA A 176 20.69 8.83 -19.25
CA ALA A 176 20.70 10.27 -18.97
C ALA A 176 22.09 10.75 -18.51
N PHE A 177 22.74 9.97 -17.63
CA PHE A 177 24.12 10.20 -17.20
C PHE A 177 25.09 10.12 -18.37
N TYR A 178 25.00 9.11 -19.24
CA TYR A 178 25.84 8.93 -20.42
C TYR A 178 25.67 10.08 -21.42
N ALA A 179 24.44 10.54 -21.67
CA ALA A 179 24.19 11.72 -22.51
C ALA A 179 24.85 12.99 -21.93
N GLY A 180 24.72 13.21 -20.62
CA GLY A 180 25.40 14.31 -19.94
C GLY A 180 26.93 14.17 -19.99
N TRP A 181 27.45 12.97 -19.80
CA TRP A 181 28.88 12.65 -19.92
C TRP A 181 29.40 12.99 -21.32
N LEU A 182 28.70 12.59 -22.39
CA LEU A 182 29.07 12.93 -23.77
C LEU A 182 29.08 14.44 -24.04
N TYR A 183 28.11 15.16 -23.46
CA TYR A 183 27.97 16.60 -23.65
C TYR A 183 29.11 17.37 -22.95
N PHE A 184 29.44 17.01 -21.70
CA PHE A 184 30.37 17.75 -20.86
C PHE A 184 31.82 17.23 -20.87
N ALA A 185 32.09 16.05 -21.42
CA ALA A 185 33.43 15.51 -21.57
C ALA A 185 34.28 16.27 -22.62
N SER A 186 35.58 16.45 -22.33
CA SER A 186 36.59 16.91 -23.30
C SER A 186 37.43 15.76 -23.87
N GLY A 187 37.82 15.86 -25.15
CA GLY A 187 38.71 14.90 -25.84
C GLY A 187 38.06 14.14 -27.02
N PRO A 188 38.77 13.23 -27.70
CA PRO A 188 38.23 12.41 -28.79
C PRO A 188 37.14 11.46 -28.24
N ARG A 189 35.92 11.65 -28.74
CA ARG A 189 34.70 11.14 -28.08
C ARG A 189 34.29 9.75 -28.54
N ILE A 190 34.49 9.43 -29.82
CA ILE A 190 33.82 8.30 -30.48
C ILE A 190 34.27 6.95 -29.90
N ALA A 191 35.58 6.69 -29.81
CA ALA A 191 36.05 5.39 -29.30
C ALA A 191 35.63 5.16 -27.84
N ARG A 192 35.83 6.16 -26.97
CA ARG A 192 35.45 6.06 -25.55
C ARG A 192 33.94 5.98 -25.36
N SER A 193 33.15 6.67 -26.18
CA SER A 193 31.69 6.59 -26.15
C SER A 193 31.23 5.18 -26.52
N VAL A 194 31.80 4.58 -27.56
CA VAL A 194 31.50 3.19 -27.94
C VAL A 194 31.87 2.22 -26.82
N TYR A 195 33.07 2.33 -26.22
CA TYR A 195 33.45 1.45 -25.10
C TYR A 195 32.53 1.60 -23.88
N ALA A 196 32.15 2.83 -23.52
CA ALA A 196 31.22 3.07 -22.42
C ALA A 196 29.83 2.49 -22.71
N ALA A 197 29.30 2.68 -23.92
CA ALA A 197 28.02 2.10 -24.33
C ALA A 197 28.06 0.56 -24.30
N VAL A 198 29.13 -0.05 -24.83
CA VAL A 198 29.33 -1.50 -24.77
C VAL A 198 29.42 -1.99 -23.32
N ALA A 199 30.14 -1.29 -22.44
CA ALA A 199 30.24 -1.67 -21.03
C ALA A 199 28.88 -1.61 -20.30
N ILE A 200 28.09 -0.57 -20.55
CA ILE A 200 26.73 -0.45 -19.99
C ILE A 200 25.85 -1.61 -20.45
N LEU A 201 25.85 -1.90 -21.76
CA LEU A 201 25.05 -2.98 -22.34
C LEU A 201 25.51 -4.36 -21.87
N ALA A 202 26.82 -4.59 -21.78
CA ALA A 202 27.39 -5.87 -21.32
C ALA A 202 27.06 -6.13 -19.85
N VAL A 203 27.16 -5.12 -18.98
CA VAL A 203 26.78 -5.24 -17.57
C VAL A 203 25.28 -5.49 -17.41
N HIS A 204 24.46 -4.79 -18.18
CA HIS A 204 23.03 -4.99 -18.13
C HIS A 204 22.63 -6.39 -18.61
N LEU A 205 23.27 -6.87 -19.69
CA LEU A 205 23.08 -8.22 -20.18
C LEU A 205 23.53 -9.27 -19.16
N LEU A 206 24.68 -9.08 -18.51
CA LEU A 206 25.15 -9.97 -17.44
C LEU A 206 24.13 -10.06 -16.30
N TYR A 207 23.54 -8.93 -15.90
CA TYR A 207 22.46 -8.91 -14.91
C TYR A 207 21.28 -9.79 -15.33
N LEU A 208 20.81 -9.67 -16.57
CA LEU A 208 19.69 -10.47 -17.09
C LEU A 208 20.03 -11.96 -17.14
N VAL A 209 21.27 -12.30 -17.49
CA VAL A 209 21.76 -13.68 -17.44
C VAL A 209 21.73 -14.20 -16.01
N VAL A 210 22.28 -13.46 -15.04
CA VAL A 210 22.24 -13.86 -13.62
C VAL A 210 20.80 -14.04 -13.13
N LEU A 211 19.89 -13.15 -13.53
CA LEU A 211 18.47 -13.26 -13.20
C LEU A 211 17.83 -14.52 -13.79
N ALA A 212 18.15 -14.87 -15.05
CA ALA A 212 17.66 -16.08 -15.70
C ALA A 212 18.14 -17.38 -15.03
N PHE A 213 19.30 -17.34 -14.38
CA PHE A 213 19.88 -18.46 -13.62
C PHE A 213 19.60 -18.39 -12.11
N ALA A 214 18.78 -17.44 -11.63
CA ALA A 214 18.61 -17.20 -10.20
C ALA A 214 18.07 -18.42 -9.43
N LEU A 215 17.15 -19.18 -10.03
CA LEU A 215 16.61 -20.41 -9.44
C LEU A 215 17.63 -21.55 -9.44
N ASP A 216 18.32 -21.79 -10.57
CA ASP A 216 19.40 -22.77 -10.65
C ASP A 216 20.49 -22.49 -9.58
N LEU A 217 20.84 -21.20 -9.39
CA LEU A 217 21.79 -20.77 -8.36
C LEU A 217 21.25 -21.03 -6.95
N ALA A 218 19.95 -20.84 -6.72
CA ALA A 218 19.31 -21.13 -5.44
C ALA A 218 19.31 -22.64 -5.15
N GLU A 219 19.09 -23.48 -6.16
CA GLU A 219 19.11 -24.95 -6.04
C GLU A 219 20.51 -25.50 -5.71
N MET A 220 21.57 -24.85 -6.18
CA MET A 220 22.96 -25.23 -5.86
C MET A 220 23.36 -24.97 -4.40
N LEU A 221 22.56 -24.23 -3.64
CA LEU A 221 22.85 -23.92 -2.24
C LEU A 221 22.61 -25.15 -1.34
N PRO A 222 23.31 -25.28 -0.20
CA PRO A 222 23.04 -26.36 0.76
C PRO A 222 21.57 -26.44 1.17
N ASP A 223 21.10 -27.67 1.41
CA ASP A 223 19.74 -27.93 1.86
C ASP A 223 19.41 -27.19 3.16
N ARG A 224 18.14 -26.83 3.30
CA ARG A 224 17.60 -26.19 4.49
C ARG A 224 17.19 -27.28 5.49
N PRO A 225 17.58 -27.20 6.78
CA PRO A 225 16.93 -28.03 7.80
C PRO A 225 15.44 -27.66 7.86
N GLU A 226 14.56 -28.66 7.85
CA GLU A 226 13.12 -28.43 8.00
C GLU A 226 12.88 -27.69 9.32
N PRO A 227 12.13 -26.57 9.31
CA PRO A 227 11.81 -25.88 10.55
C PRO A 227 10.99 -26.82 11.44
N ALA A 228 11.47 -27.11 12.65
CA ALA A 228 10.64 -27.69 13.68
C ALA A 228 9.55 -26.67 14.01
N PHE A 229 8.29 -26.98 13.68
CA PHE A 229 7.16 -26.08 13.90
C PHE A 229 6.72 -26.18 15.37
N ASP A 230 7.62 -25.83 16.31
CA ASP A 230 7.39 -26.00 17.74
C ASP A 230 6.43 -24.93 18.29
N HIS A 231 6.48 -23.69 17.78
CA HIS A 231 5.57 -22.59 18.15
C HIS A 231 5.59 -21.46 17.09
N PRO A 232 4.47 -20.76 16.81
CA PRO A 232 4.41 -19.66 15.83
C PRO A 232 5.33 -18.46 16.12
N TYR A 233 5.92 -18.37 17.32
CA TYR A 233 6.81 -17.28 17.74
C TYR A 233 8.28 -17.70 17.83
N VAL A 234 8.59 -18.98 17.62
CA VAL A 234 9.97 -19.44 17.55
C VAL A 234 10.43 -19.26 16.10
N PRO A 235 11.33 -18.30 15.82
CA PRO A 235 11.83 -18.15 14.46
C PRO A 235 12.60 -19.42 14.07
N PRO A 236 12.53 -19.84 12.80
CA PRO A 236 13.32 -20.96 12.34
C PRO A 236 14.81 -20.66 12.52
N ASP A 237 15.61 -21.70 12.74
CA ASP A 237 17.07 -21.57 12.82
C ASP A 237 17.62 -20.81 11.61
N TRP A 238 18.47 -19.82 11.88
CA TRP A 238 19.08 -19.04 10.82
C TRP A 238 20.09 -19.88 10.05
N SER A 239 20.00 -19.86 8.71
CA SER A 239 21.04 -20.37 7.83
C SER A 239 21.33 -19.39 6.70
N TRP A 240 22.60 -19.24 6.34
CA TRP A 240 23.00 -18.35 5.25
C TRP A 240 22.44 -18.83 3.90
N SER A 241 22.33 -20.14 3.68
CA SER A 241 21.75 -20.72 2.46
C SER A 241 20.27 -20.38 2.33
N ALA A 242 19.49 -20.50 3.42
CA ALA A 242 18.09 -20.08 3.43
C ALA A 242 17.95 -18.57 3.19
N ALA A 243 18.83 -17.75 3.79
CA ALA A 243 18.82 -16.31 3.56
C ALA A 243 19.07 -15.96 2.07
N VAL A 244 20.03 -16.60 1.40
CA VAL A 244 20.29 -16.38 -0.03
C VAL A 244 19.14 -16.88 -0.90
N ARG A 245 18.54 -18.04 -0.58
CA ARG A 245 17.36 -18.58 -1.28
C ARG A 245 16.17 -17.60 -1.20
N VAL A 246 15.95 -16.97 -0.05
CA VAL A 246 14.88 -15.96 0.12
C VAL A 246 15.16 -14.67 -0.66
N LEU A 247 16.44 -14.33 -0.90
CA LEU A 247 16.82 -13.14 -1.67
C LEU A 247 16.77 -13.36 -3.19
N LEU A 248 16.83 -14.60 -3.67
CA LEU A 248 16.78 -14.92 -5.10
C LEU A 248 15.34 -15.27 -5.50
N PRO A 249 14.81 -14.72 -6.63
CA PRO A 249 15.39 -13.70 -7.51
C PRO A 249 15.18 -12.24 -7.04
N TRP A 250 14.48 -12.03 -5.92
CA TRP A 250 13.85 -10.78 -5.51
C TRP A 250 14.80 -9.58 -5.31
N ASN A 251 16.06 -9.83 -4.96
CA ASN A 251 17.06 -8.81 -4.66
C ASN A 251 18.24 -8.82 -5.64
N VAL A 252 18.20 -9.64 -6.71
CA VAL A 252 19.17 -9.58 -7.82
C VAL A 252 19.30 -8.17 -8.43
N PRO A 253 18.23 -7.35 -8.54
CA PRO A 253 18.35 -5.96 -9.00
C PRO A 253 19.32 -5.10 -8.17
N ALA A 254 19.55 -5.41 -6.88
CA ALA A 254 20.57 -4.72 -6.07
C ALA A 254 21.98 -4.93 -6.65
N VAL A 255 22.28 -6.12 -7.16
CA VAL A 255 23.56 -6.43 -7.80
C VAL A 255 23.72 -5.60 -9.07
N ALA A 256 22.66 -5.51 -9.89
CA ALA A 256 22.66 -4.65 -11.09
C ALA A 256 23.01 -3.20 -10.75
N ALA A 257 22.39 -2.66 -9.69
CA ALA A 257 22.66 -1.32 -9.20
C ALA A 257 24.15 -1.13 -8.86
N VAL A 258 24.73 -2.06 -8.10
CA VAL A 258 26.15 -2.01 -7.72
C VAL A 258 27.06 -2.01 -8.96
N VAL A 259 26.83 -2.92 -9.91
CA VAL A 259 27.69 -3.03 -11.11
C VAL A 259 27.53 -1.82 -12.04
N HIS A 260 26.32 -1.28 -12.21
CA HIS A 260 26.10 -0.05 -12.97
C HIS A 260 26.78 1.16 -12.31
N VAL A 261 26.77 1.27 -10.98
CA VAL A 261 27.53 2.30 -10.24
C VAL A 261 29.04 2.14 -10.47
N CYS A 262 29.57 0.92 -10.50
CA CYS A 262 30.98 0.68 -10.81
C CYS A 262 31.35 1.15 -12.23
N VAL A 263 30.52 0.87 -13.24
CA VAL A 263 30.72 1.37 -14.60
C VAL A 263 30.70 2.91 -14.62
N ALA A 264 29.73 3.53 -13.96
CA ALA A 264 29.67 4.98 -13.84
C ALA A 264 30.92 5.56 -13.17
N ALA A 265 31.42 4.93 -12.11
CA ALA A 265 32.65 5.35 -11.42
C ALA A 265 33.87 5.37 -12.36
N VAL A 266 34.02 4.32 -13.18
CA VAL A 266 35.07 4.23 -14.20
C VAL A 266 34.89 5.35 -15.22
N MET A 267 33.68 5.53 -15.76
CA MET A 267 33.39 6.59 -16.73
C MET A 267 33.71 8.00 -16.21
N LEU A 268 33.41 8.27 -14.93
CA LEU A 268 33.69 9.56 -14.27
C LEU A 268 35.20 9.85 -14.21
N ARG A 269 36.03 8.82 -14.00
CA ARG A 269 37.49 8.94 -13.89
C ARG A 269 38.19 8.95 -15.24
N TRP A 270 37.56 8.36 -16.27
CA TRP A 270 38.20 8.09 -17.56
C TRP A 270 38.35 9.33 -18.45
N VAL A 271 37.66 10.45 -18.12
CA VAL A 271 37.64 11.65 -18.96
C VAL A 271 37.83 12.92 -18.14
N SER A 272 38.35 13.95 -18.80
CA SER A 272 38.41 15.31 -18.27
C SER A 272 37.09 16.05 -18.54
N TRP A 273 36.64 16.80 -17.55
CA TRP A 273 35.35 17.47 -17.56
C TRP A 273 35.49 18.95 -17.89
N ARG A 274 34.61 19.45 -18.75
CA ARG A 274 34.50 20.90 -18.99
C ARG A 274 33.82 21.57 -17.80
N SER A 275 34.38 22.69 -17.38
CA SER A 275 33.74 23.54 -16.37
C SER A 275 32.51 24.20 -16.98
N VAL A 276 31.36 24.06 -16.33
CA VAL A 276 30.18 24.88 -16.67
C VAL A 276 30.46 26.30 -16.16
N SER A 277 31.04 27.15 -17.01
CA SER A 277 31.14 28.59 -16.72
C SER A 277 29.73 29.19 -16.71
N GLY A 278 29.41 29.96 -15.68
CA GLY A 278 28.12 30.66 -15.57
C GLY A 278 27.97 31.82 -16.56
N GLU A 279 28.90 31.97 -17.50
CA GLU A 279 28.90 33.04 -18.48
C GLU A 279 28.10 32.67 -19.73
N GLN A 280 27.29 33.64 -20.14
CA GLN A 280 26.40 33.55 -21.29
C GLN A 280 27.21 33.21 -22.54
N PRO A 281 26.84 32.18 -23.32
CA PRO A 281 27.35 32.07 -24.67
C PRO A 281 26.80 33.27 -25.45
N SER A 282 27.64 34.25 -25.74
CA SER A 282 27.34 35.32 -26.68
C SER A 282 27.27 34.69 -28.07
N TRP A 283 26.09 34.25 -28.46
CA TRP A 283 25.83 33.90 -29.85
C TRP A 283 25.95 35.19 -30.66
N SER A 284 27.02 35.30 -31.42
CA SER A 284 27.18 36.30 -32.46
C SER A 284 25.93 36.27 -33.34
N LYS A 285 25.28 37.43 -33.47
CA LYS A 285 24.18 37.70 -34.39
C LYS A 285 24.54 37.15 -35.79
N GLY A 286 23.88 36.08 -36.18
CA GLY A 286 23.92 35.52 -37.52
C GLY A 286 22.50 35.13 -37.91
N ASP A 287 21.90 36.03 -38.67
CA ASP A 287 20.69 35.99 -39.51
C ASP A 287 19.53 35.01 -39.24
N ALA A 288 18.35 35.64 -39.20
CA ALA A 288 17.00 35.16 -39.50
C ALA A 288 16.38 34.01 -38.66
N SER A 289 15.42 34.39 -37.79
CA SER A 289 14.12 33.73 -37.45
C SER A 289 13.73 33.87 -35.96
N PRO A 290 12.45 33.69 -35.58
CA PRO A 290 11.23 34.43 -35.91
C PRO A 290 10.81 35.40 -34.76
N VAL A 291 9.71 36.14 -34.98
CA VAL A 291 9.15 37.22 -34.14
C VAL A 291 8.66 36.73 -32.77
N VAL A 292 9.56 36.54 -31.81
CA VAL A 292 9.20 36.50 -30.38
C VAL A 292 9.97 37.63 -29.70
N PRO A 293 9.28 38.60 -29.03
CA PRO A 293 9.97 39.70 -28.39
C PRO A 293 11.01 39.16 -27.39
N GLU A 294 12.21 39.71 -27.41
CA GLU A 294 13.38 39.18 -26.69
C GLU A 294 13.12 38.99 -25.17
N ASN A 295 12.22 39.81 -24.62
CA ASN A 295 11.76 39.76 -23.23
C ASN A 295 11.00 38.46 -22.91
N TRP A 296 10.11 37.99 -23.80
CA TRP A 296 9.36 36.75 -23.62
C TRP A 296 10.27 35.52 -23.69
N ARG A 297 11.27 35.55 -24.58
CA ARG A 297 12.28 34.49 -24.67
C ARG A 297 13.11 34.41 -23.39
N ARG A 298 13.53 35.55 -22.81
CA ARG A 298 14.25 35.60 -21.53
C ARG A 298 13.37 35.13 -20.36
N LEU A 299 12.11 35.54 -20.31
CA LEU A 299 11.14 35.11 -19.30
C LEU A 299 10.89 33.58 -19.38
N ALA A 300 10.60 33.06 -20.56
CA ALA A 300 10.35 31.63 -20.78
C ALA A 300 11.56 30.75 -20.40
N ILE A 301 12.78 31.17 -20.76
CA ILE A 301 14.00 30.42 -20.40
C ILE A 301 14.33 30.50 -18.91
N SER A 302 13.96 31.59 -18.24
CA SER A 302 14.31 31.83 -16.83
C SER A 302 13.29 31.21 -15.87
N TYR A 303 11.99 31.39 -16.14
CA TYR A 303 10.90 30.99 -15.25
C TYR A 303 10.08 29.82 -15.81
N GLY A 304 10.16 29.52 -17.10
CA GLY A 304 9.44 28.40 -17.72
C GLY A 304 9.67 27.06 -17.01
N PRO A 305 10.91 26.65 -16.67
CA PRO A 305 11.14 25.41 -15.94
C PRO A 305 10.47 25.35 -14.58
N LEU A 306 10.38 26.49 -13.88
CA LEU A 306 9.77 26.57 -12.55
C LEU A 306 8.24 26.46 -12.67
N ALA A 307 7.64 27.12 -13.66
CA ALA A 307 6.22 26.98 -13.95
C ALA A 307 5.86 25.54 -14.36
N LEU A 308 6.65 24.93 -15.25
CA LEU A 308 6.47 23.53 -15.67
C LEU A 308 6.66 22.56 -14.51
N ALA A 309 7.60 22.83 -13.59
CA ALA A 309 7.82 22.03 -12.38
C ALA A 309 6.58 21.98 -11.47
N VAL A 310 5.80 23.07 -11.40
CA VAL A 310 4.54 23.10 -10.65
C VAL A 310 3.41 22.43 -11.42
N LEU A 311 3.27 22.72 -12.72
CA LEU A 311 2.20 22.20 -13.57
C LEU A 311 2.29 20.69 -13.78
N LEU A 312 3.49 20.13 -13.83
CA LEU A 312 3.71 18.72 -14.15
C LEU A 312 3.03 17.77 -13.15
N PRO A 313 3.30 17.81 -11.82
CA PRO A 313 2.60 16.94 -10.86
C PRO A 313 1.09 17.17 -10.82
N ALA A 314 0.65 18.43 -10.92
CA ALA A 314 -0.77 18.77 -10.93
C ALA A 314 -1.50 18.12 -12.11
N ALA A 315 -0.93 18.21 -13.32
CA ALA A 315 -1.47 17.53 -14.50
C ALA A 315 -1.46 16.01 -14.33
N ALA A 316 -0.36 15.46 -13.80
CA ALA A 316 -0.09 14.03 -13.72
C ALA A 316 -0.83 13.29 -12.60
N THR A 317 -1.18 13.93 -11.48
CA THR A 317 -1.63 13.19 -10.28
C THR A 317 -2.89 13.73 -9.62
N LEU A 318 -3.24 15.00 -9.81
CA LEU A 318 -4.36 15.61 -9.12
C LEU A 318 -5.69 14.95 -9.50
N SER A 319 -6.33 14.23 -8.60
CA SER A 319 -7.74 13.83 -8.66
C SER A 319 -8.58 14.78 -7.82
N LEU A 320 -9.76 15.17 -8.33
CA LEU A 320 -10.73 16.04 -7.64
C LEU A 320 -12.12 15.38 -7.51
N GLY A 321 -12.22 14.09 -7.83
CA GLY A 321 -13.47 13.34 -7.70
C GLY A 321 -13.91 13.22 -6.24
N ARG A 322 -15.23 13.17 -6.02
CA ARG A 322 -15.83 12.82 -4.72
C ARG A 322 -16.04 11.31 -4.62
N SER A 323 -16.07 10.79 -3.41
CA SER A 323 -16.28 9.37 -3.11
C SER A 323 -17.52 9.16 -2.23
N ASP A 324 -18.65 9.64 -2.74
CA ASP A 324 -20.00 9.38 -2.23
C ASP A 324 -20.81 8.59 -3.28
N LEU A 325 -21.90 7.95 -2.85
CA LEU A 325 -22.82 7.19 -3.71
C LEU A 325 -24.24 7.77 -3.64
N THR A 326 -24.40 9.03 -3.20
CA THR A 326 -25.71 9.64 -3.01
C THR A 326 -26.54 9.62 -4.30
N GLY A 327 -27.69 8.95 -4.26
CA GLY A 327 -28.60 8.82 -5.39
C GLY A 327 -28.06 7.92 -6.52
N LYS A 328 -27.12 7.03 -6.21
CA LYS A 328 -26.54 6.06 -7.14
C LYS A 328 -27.04 4.65 -6.87
N THR A 329 -27.28 3.90 -7.93
CA THR A 329 -27.74 2.50 -7.84
C THR A 329 -26.64 1.55 -8.30
N ILE A 330 -26.28 0.62 -7.43
CA ILE A 330 -25.34 -0.47 -7.71
C ILE A 330 -26.14 -1.76 -7.84
N VAL A 331 -26.00 -2.44 -8.97
CA VAL A 331 -26.68 -3.73 -9.23
C VAL A 331 -25.64 -4.83 -9.29
N ALA A 332 -25.81 -5.91 -8.53
CA ALA A 332 -25.01 -7.12 -8.66
C ALA A 332 -25.77 -8.19 -9.47
N GLY A 333 -25.14 -8.69 -10.53
CA GLY A 333 -25.66 -9.82 -11.28
C GLY A 333 -25.57 -11.12 -10.47
N GLY A 334 -26.49 -12.07 -10.72
CA GLY A 334 -26.49 -13.37 -10.03
C GLY A 334 -25.67 -14.47 -10.71
N GLN A 335 -24.72 -14.11 -11.58
CA GLN A 335 -23.84 -15.09 -12.22
C GLN A 335 -22.74 -15.53 -11.24
N GLY A 336 -22.46 -16.83 -11.19
CA GLY A 336 -21.52 -17.42 -10.24
C GLY A 336 -22.19 -17.93 -8.97
N ASN A 337 -21.45 -18.71 -8.18
CA ASN A 337 -21.89 -19.13 -6.85
C ASN A 337 -21.68 -17.95 -5.88
N LEU A 338 -22.68 -17.09 -5.76
CA LEU A 338 -22.63 -15.90 -4.91
C LEU A 338 -23.22 -16.19 -3.54
N ASP A 339 -22.44 -15.85 -2.52
CA ASP A 339 -22.85 -15.97 -1.13
C ASP A 339 -23.06 -14.56 -0.55
N TRP A 340 -24.32 -14.21 -0.37
CA TRP A 340 -24.77 -12.97 0.27
C TRP A 340 -24.97 -13.14 1.79
N GLY A 341 -24.49 -14.26 2.34
CA GLY A 341 -24.47 -14.55 3.76
C GLY A 341 -23.69 -13.50 4.55
N ARG A 342 -24.14 -13.31 5.78
CA ARG A 342 -23.50 -12.47 6.77
C ARG A 342 -22.98 -13.35 7.91
N PRO A 343 -21.99 -12.88 8.68
CA PRO A 343 -21.59 -13.57 9.89
C PRO A 343 -22.80 -13.73 10.82
N GLN A 344 -23.01 -14.96 11.30
CA GLN A 344 -24.10 -15.28 12.23
C GLN A 344 -23.51 -15.67 13.59
N HIS A 345 -24.28 -15.43 14.65
CA HIS A 345 -23.92 -15.95 15.96
C HIS A 345 -23.84 -17.47 15.93
N ASP A 346 -22.95 -18.02 16.76
CA ASP A 346 -22.82 -19.46 16.99
C ASP A 346 -22.31 -20.25 15.76
N LEU A 347 -21.91 -19.53 14.70
CA LEU A 347 -21.17 -20.05 13.54
C LEU A 347 -19.82 -19.33 13.43
N TYR A 348 -18.74 -20.08 13.55
CA TYR A 348 -17.37 -19.57 13.66
C TYR A 348 -16.48 -20.07 12.53
N GLY A 349 -15.33 -19.43 12.37
CA GLY A 349 -14.33 -19.70 11.35
C GLY A 349 -14.57 -18.93 10.04
N GLN A 350 -13.55 -18.96 9.20
CA GLN A 350 -13.54 -18.24 7.92
C GLN A 350 -14.70 -18.66 7.01
N GLN A 351 -15.06 -19.94 6.99
CA GLN A 351 -16.15 -20.46 6.16
C GLN A 351 -17.53 -19.93 6.59
N SER A 352 -17.67 -19.53 7.86
CA SER A 352 -18.92 -19.00 8.43
C SER A 352 -19.05 -17.48 8.28
N ALA A 353 -18.02 -16.80 7.74
CA ALA A 353 -18.01 -15.34 7.58
C ALA A 353 -19.05 -14.85 6.56
N GLY A 354 -19.47 -15.71 5.64
CA GLY A 354 -20.14 -15.30 4.41
C GLY A 354 -19.22 -14.47 3.50
N THR A 355 -19.63 -14.27 2.24
CA THR A 355 -18.75 -13.60 1.26
C THR A 355 -19.09 -12.12 1.08
N PHE A 356 -20.30 -11.76 0.63
CA PHE A 356 -20.63 -10.38 0.20
C PHE A 356 -21.77 -9.72 1.00
N GLY A 357 -22.27 -10.34 2.06
CA GLY A 357 -23.45 -9.88 2.80
C GLY A 357 -23.35 -8.49 3.45
N MET A 358 -22.15 -7.97 3.66
CA MET A 358 -21.88 -6.62 4.21
C MET A 358 -21.70 -5.55 3.13
N LEU A 359 -21.52 -5.94 1.86
CA LEU A 359 -21.35 -4.99 0.74
C LEU A 359 -22.58 -4.09 0.53
N PRO A 360 -23.83 -4.57 0.62
CA PRO A 360 -25.01 -3.70 0.53
C PRO A 360 -25.00 -2.59 1.58
N LEU A 361 -24.73 -2.94 2.84
CA LEU A 361 -24.68 -1.98 3.96
C LEU A 361 -23.57 -0.96 3.77
N PHE A 362 -22.42 -1.39 3.22
CA PHE A 362 -21.36 -0.47 2.88
C PHE A 362 -21.80 0.55 1.81
N VAL A 363 -22.50 0.11 0.76
CA VAL A 363 -23.04 1.01 -0.28
C VAL A 363 -24.08 1.98 0.28
N GLU A 364 -24.98 1.48 1.12
CA GLU A 364 -25.99 2.30 1.82
C GLU A 364 -25.35 3.35 2.73
N SER A 365 -24.28 2.99 3.46
CA SER A 365 -23.55 3.92 4.31
C SER A 365 -22.91 5.08 3.54
N LEU A 366 -22.74 4.95 2.21
CA LEU A 366 -22.26 6.01 1.32
C LEU A 366 -23.40 6.77 0.61
N GLY A 367 -24.65 6.46 0.95
CA GLY A 367 -25.87 7.06 0.39
C GLY A 367 -26.37 6.42 -0.91
N GLY A 368 -25.81 5.28 -1.30
CA GLY A 368 -26.23 4.54 -2.50
C GLY A 368 -27.30 3.50 -2.22
N GLU A 369 -27.89 2.98 -3.30
CA GLU A 369 -28.80 1.84 -3.27
C GLU A 369 -28.08 0.60 -3.84
N PHE A 370 -28.25 -0.54 -3.19
CA PHE A 370 -27.72 -1.81 -3.66
C PHE A 370 -28.85 -2.78 -4.01
N ARG A 371 -28.77 -3.42 -5.18
CA ARG A 371 -29.75 -4.43 -5.62
C ARG A 371 -29.05 -5.66 -6.16
N THR A 372 -29.56 -6.84 -5.82
CA THR A 372 -29.19 -8.09 -6.49
C THR A 372 -30.17 -8.36 -7.63
N SER A 373 -29.66 -8.70 -8.80
CA SER A 373 -30.47 -8.96 -10.01
C SER A 373 -29.96 -10.20 -10.74
N PRO A 374 -30.52 -11.39 -10.44
CA PRO A 374 -30.01 -12.65 -11.00
C PRO A 374 -30.03 -12.71 -12.53
N ASP A 375 -31.16 -12.35 -13.14
CA ASP A 375 -31.36 -12.48 -14.59
C ASP A 375 -30.99 -11.23 -15.39
N LEU A 376 -30.60 -10.15 -14.72
CA LEU A 376 -30.30 -8.84 -15.32
C LEU A 376 -31.36 -8.39 -16.35
N PRO A 377 -32.64 -8.26 -15.97
CA PRO A 377 -33.66 -7.72 -16.85
C PRO A 377 -33.32 -6.27 -17.23
N ALA A 378 -33.86 -5.82 -18.37
CA ALA A 378 -33.55 -4.50 -18.90
C ALA A 378 -33.96 -3.36 -17.95
N GLY A 379 -35.03 -3.55 -17.15
CA GLY A 379 -35.48 -2.56 -16.15
C GLY A 379 -34.45 -2.31 -15.06
N ASP A 380 -33.84 -3.36 -14.51
CA ASP A 380 -32.82 -3.26 -13.46
C ASP A 380 -31.56 -2.58 -13.99
N LEU A 381 -31.12 -2.95 -15.20
CA LEU A 381 -29.96 -2.32 -15.84
C LEU A 381 -30.23 -0.85 -16.21
N ALA A 382 -31.47 -0.49 -16.56
CA ALA A 382 -31.83 0.90 -16.87
C ALA A 382 -31.79 1.80 -15.61
N ALA A 383 -32.05 1.25 -14.43
CA ALA A 383 -31.97 1.96 -13.15
C ALA A 383 -30.56 1.96 -12.54
N ALA A 384 -29.65 1.14 -13.05
CA ALA A 384 -28.30 0.99 -12.51
C ALA A 384 -27.34 2.09 -13.00
N ASP A 385 -26.47 2.57 -12.12
CA ASP A 385 -25.27 3.31 -12.51
C ASP A 385 -24.08 2.37 -12.72
N VAL A 386 -23.99 1.33 -11.88
CA VAL A 386 -22.91 0.33 -11.90
C VAL A 386 -23.49 -1.08 -11.86
N LEU A 387 -23.02 -1.95 -12.74
CA LEU A 387 -23.23 -3.39 -12.71
C LEU A 387 -22.00 -4.08 -12.15
N LEU A 388 -22.18 -4.94 -11.14
CA LEU A 388 -21.15 -5.81 -10.57
C LEU A 388 -21.35 -7.24 -11.09
N LEU A 389 -20.29 -7.83 -11.62
CA LEU A 389 -20.20 -9.26 -11.90
C LEU A 389 -19.10 -9.84 -11.03
N LEU A 390 -19.50 -10.53 -9.96
CA LEU A 390 -18.59 -11.13 -9.00
C LEU A 390 -18.38 -12.59 -9.41
N ARG A 391 -17.15 -12.98 -9.75
CA ARG A 391 -16.82 -14.37 -10.13
C ARG A 391 -17.76 -14.96 -11.18
N PRO A 392 -17.99 -14.29 -12.33
CA PRO A 392 -18.95 -14.77 -13.31
C PRO A 392 -18.53 -16.15 -13.81
N THR A 393 -19.46 -17.11 -13.78
CA THR A 393 -19.27 -18.47 -14.32
C THR A 393 -20.01 -18.67 -15.63
N GLY A 394 -19.51 -19.58 -16.46
CA GLY A 394 -20.01 -19.83 -17.81
C GLY A 394 -20.77 -21.15 -17.95
N PRO A 395 -21.48 -21.35 -19.08
CA PRO A 395 -21.63 -20.38 -20.18
C PRO A 395 -22.72 -19.32 -19.93
N MET A 396 -22.47 -18.06 -20.30
CA MET A 396 -23.45 -16.99 -20.14
C MET A 396 -24.37 -16.85 -21.38
N PRO A 397 -25.71 -16.81 -21.21
CA PRO A 397 -26.64 -16.64 -22.34
C PRO A 397 -26.30 -15.42 -23.20
N GLN A 398 -26.31 -15.59 -24.53
CA GLN A 398 -25.96 -14.51 -25.47
C GLN A 398 -26.84 -13.26 -25.29
N ALA A 399 -28.13 -13.43 -25.04
CA ALA A 399 -29.06 -12.32 -24.78
C ALA A 399 -28.68 -11.54 -23.52
N GLN A 400 -28.23 -12.23 -22.46
CA GLN A 400 -27.77 -11.59 -21.23
C GLN A 400 -26.48 -10.80 -21.47
N ARG A 401 -25.49 -11.39 -22.16
CA ARG A 401 -24.26 -10.69 -22.57
C ARG A 401 -24.57 -9.45 -23.41
N GLN A 402 -25.51 -9.55 -24.34
CA GLN A 402 -25.91 -8.42 -25.17
C GLN A 402 -26.48 -7.27 -24.32
N ARG A 403 -27.37 -7.57 -23.36
CA ARG A 403 -27.92 -6.55 -22.43
C ARG A 403 -26.85 -5.86 -21.59
N ILE A 404 -25.87 -6.62 -21.07
CA ILE A 404 -24.72 -6.06 -20.34
C ILE A 404 -23.96 -5.07 -21.23
N TRP A 405 -23.68 -5.45 -22.47
CA TRP A 405 -22.95 -4.59 -23.39
C TRP A 405 -23.75 -3.39 -23.88
N ASP A 406 -25.07 -3.51 -24.02
CA ASP A 406 -25.94 -2.39 -24.34
C ASP A 406 -26.00 -1.39 -23.18
N PHE A 407 -26.08 -1.87 -21.94
CA PHE A 407 -25.96 -1.05 -20.74
C PHE A 407 -24.64 -0.25 -20.72
N VAL A 408 -23.49 -0.90 -20.95
CA VAL A 408 -22.19 -0.21 -20.99
C VAL A 408 -22.13 0.81 -22.13
N ARG A 409 -22.61 0.46 -23.33
CA ARG A 409 -22.62 1.38 -24.49
C ARG A 409 -23.44 2.64 -24.22
N GLN A 410 -24.56 2.51 -23.51
CA GLN A 410 -25.45 3.61 -23.13
C GLN A 410 -24.92 4.46 -21.97
N GLY A 411 -23.79 4.07 -21.37
CA GLY A 411 -23.11 4.84 -20.34
C GLY A 411 -23.00 4.12 -19.01
N GLY A 412 -23.59 2.95 -18.82
CA GLY A 412 -23.41 2.15 -17.61
C GLY A 412 -21.95 1.80 -17.33
N SER A 413 -21.59 1.65 -16.06
CA SER A 413 -20.27 1.16 -15.66
C SER A 413 -20.34 -0.31 -15.26
N LEU A 414 -19.40 -1.13 -15.73
CA LEU A 414 -19.29 -2.55 -15.40
C LEU A 414 -18.04 -2.79 -14.56
N LEU A 415 -18.19 -3.44 -13.40
CA LEU A 415 -17.08 -3.98 -12.61
C LEU A 415 -17.12 -5.50 -12.65
N VAL A 416 -16.01 -6.11 -13.09
CA VAL A 416 -15.81 -7.56 -13.05
C VAL A 416 -14.77 -7.89 -11.98
N ALA A 417 -15.17 -8.66 -10.97
CA ALA A 417 -14.23 -9.29 -10.04
C ALA A 417 -13.91 -10.69 -10.57
N ALA A 418 -12.73 -10.83 -11.17
CA ALA A 418 -12.43 -11.96 -12.04
C ALA A 418 -12.13 -13.26 -11.29
N GLU A 419 -11.31 -13.17 -10.23
CA GLU A 419 -10.67 -14.27 -9.52
C GLU A 419 -9.85 -15.21 -10.43
N PRO A 420 -8.95 -16.04 -9.85
CA PRO A 420 -8.25 -17.07 -10.62
C PRO A 420 -9.21 -17.95 -11.40
N PHE A 421 -8.73 -18.42 -12.55
CA PHE A 421 -9.49 -19.38 -13.33
C PHE A 421 -9.69 -20.66 -12.51
N VAL A 422 -10.92 -21.14 -12.42
CA VAL A 422 -11.26 -22.39 -11.76
C VAL A 422 -12.25 -23.14 -12.64
N ARG A 423 -12.10 -24.47 -12.69
CA ARG A 423 -13.06 -25.36 -13.34
C ARG A 423 -13.43 -26.48 -12.37
N VAL A 424 -14.69 -26.53 -11.96
CA VAL A 424 -15.25 -27.59 -11.11
C VAL A 424 -16.39 -28.26 -11.88
N GLY A 425 -16.14 -29.49 -12.33
CA GLY A 425 -17.07 -30.19 -13.22
C GLY A 425 -17.32 -29.43 -14.52
N ASP A 426 -18.60 -29.12 -14.79
CA ASP A 426 -19.04 -28.37 -15.98
C ASP A 426 -19.06 -26.85 -15.78
N VAL A 427 -18.86 -26.36 -14.55
CA VAL A 427 -18.83 -24.92 -14.24
C VAL A 427 -17.39 -24.41 -14.36
N MET A 428 -17.21 -23.33 -15.13
CA MET A 428 -15.91 -22.68 -15.34
C MET A 428 -16.00 -21.17 -15.19
N SER A 429 -14.90 -20.52 -14.79
CA SER A 429 -14.79 -19.07 -14.77
C SER A 429 -15.03 -18.48 -16.18
N ALA A 430 -15.85 -17.44 -16.26
CA ALA A 430 -16.28 -16.80 -17.51
C ALA A 430 -15.95 -15.29 -17.59
N SER A 431 -15.05 -14.83 -16.73
CA SER A 431 -14.57 -13.44 -16.72
C SER A 431 -14.06 -12.99 -18.10
N ASP A 432 -13.31 -13.86 -18.80
CA ASP A 432 -12.83 -13.60 -20.16
C ASP A 432 -13.93 -13.57 -21.23
N GLU A 433 -14.98 -14.38 -21.04
CA GLU A 433 -16.13 -14.38 -21.95
C GLU A 433 -16.85 -13.02 -21.91
N VAL A 434 -16.98 -12.46 -20.70
CA VAL A 434 -17.52 -11.11 -20.49
C VAL A 434 -16.60 -10.08 -21.10
N LEU A 435 -15.28 -10.14 -20.83
CA LEU A 435 -14.32 -9.10 -21.21
C LEU A 435 -13.88 -9.12 -22.68
N LYS A 436 -14.25 -10.15 -23.46
CA LYS A 436 -13.86 -10.36 -24.87
C LYS A 436 -13.95 -9.11 -25.78
N PRO A 437 -14.94 -8.21 -25.65
CA PRO A 437 -15.00 -6.98 -26.46
C PRO A 437 -14.00 -5.88 -26.08
N THR A 438 -13.29 -6.04 -24.96
CA THR A 438 -12.28 -5.09 -24.48
C THR A 438 -10.87 -5.51 -24.88
N SER A 439 -9.89 -4.67 -24.58
CA SER A 439 -8.46 -4.97 -24.68
C SER A 439 -7.90 -5.52 -23.36
N MET A 440 -8.77 -6.04 -22.49
CA MET A 440 -8.44 -6.68 -21.22
C MET A 440 -8.78 -8.16 -21.29
N SER A 441 -7.91 -9.01 -20.76
CA SER A 441 -8.17 -10.44 -20.55
C SER A 441 -7.57 -10.90 -19.22
N VAL A 442 -8.29 -11.73 -18.49
CA VAL A 442 -7.83 -12.38 -17.26
C VAL A 442 -6.89 -13.52 -17.67
N ARG A 443 -5.70 -13.59 -17.09
CA ARG A 443 -4.80 -14.71 -17.35
C ARG A 443 -5.28 -15.93 -16.58
N GLN A 444 -5.04 -17.11 -17.13
CA GLN A 444 -5.18 -18.37 -16.41
C GLN A 444 -3.94 -18.57 -15.55
N ASP A 445 -3.85 -17.76 -14.50
CA ASP A 445 -2.75 -17.75 -13.55
C ASP A 445 -3.24 -17.39 -12.15
N VAL A 446 -2.31 -17.51 -11.21
CA VAL A 446 -2.39 -16.97 -9.87
C VAL A 446 -1.25 -15.97 -9.73
N ALA A 447 -1.58 -14.72 -9.44
CA ALA A 447 -0.66 -13.64 -9.22
C ALA A 447 -0.25 -13.65 -7.75
N ILE A 448 1.02 -13.97 -7.50
CA ILE A 448 1.54 -14.23 -6.18
C ILE A 448 2.56 -13.16 -5.82
N SER A 449 2.45 -12.61 -4.62
CA SER A 449 3.39 -11.62 -4.12
C SER A 449 4.51 -12.29 -3.32
N VAL A 450 5.72 -11.75 -3.39
CA VAL A 450 6.83 -12.21 -2.54
C VAL A 450 6.55 -12.02 -1.04
N THR A 451 5.62 -11.15 -0.67
CA THR A 451 5.28 -10.84 0.73
C THR A 451 4.04 -11.58 1.25
N GLY A 452 3.42 -12.43 0.44
CA GLY A 452 2.18 -13.16 0.79
C GLY A 452 0.88 -12.34 0.85
N ASN A 453 0.90 -11.03 0.62
CA ASN A 453 -0.28 -10.15 0.76
C ASN A 453 -0.19 -8.85 -0.06
N TRP A 454 0.73 -8.79 -1.01
CA TRP A 454 1.06 -7.62 -1.83
C TRP A 454 1.53 -6.36 -1.06
N GLN A 455 1.65 -6.39 0.27
CA GLN A 455 2.17 -5.27 1.04
C GLN A 455 3.58 -4.91 0.57
N HIS A 456 3.82 -3.62 0.34
CA HIS A 456 5.08 -3.10 -0.22
C HIS A 456 5.46 -3.66 -1.61
N ALA A 457 4.67 -4.57 -2.18
CA ALA A 457 4.95 -5.27 -3.42
C ALA A 457 4.14 -4.77 -4.61
N TYR A 458 3.07 -3.99 -4.42
CA TYR A 458 2.34 -3.33 -5.52
C TYR A 458 2.71 -1.86 -5.71
N ASN A 459 2.28 -1.34 -6.86
CA ASN A 459 2.33 0.07 -7.24
C ASN A 459 0.92 0.56 -7.64
N LEU A 460 0.54 1.72 -7.12
CA LEU A 460 -0.73 2.38 -7.42
C LEU A 460 -0.50 3.43 -8.49
N LEU A 461 -1.18 3.31 -9.63
CA LEU A 461 -1.11 4.33 -10.66
C LEU A 461 -1.93 5.56 -10.27
N ALA A 462 -1.63 6.70 -10.89
CA ALA A 462 -2.32 7.96 -10.63
C ALA A 462 -3.77 7.91 -11.17
N HIS A 463 -4.65 7.33 -10.36
CA HIS A 463 -6.04 7.04 -10.69
C HIS A 463 -6.96 7.49 -9.54
N PRO A 464 -8.19 7.97 -9.79
CA PRO A 464 -9.10 8.40 -8.73
C PRO A 464 -9.36 7.31 -7.67
N VAL A 465 -9.41 6.05 -8.11
CA VAL A 465 -9.59 4.89 -7.22
C VAL A 465 -8.41 4.69 -6.25
N ALA A 466 -7.20 4.96 -6.70
CA ALA A 466 -5.99 4.73 -5.93
C ALA A 466 -5.48 5.98 -5.19
N SER A 467 -5.97 7.16 -5.57
CA SER A 467 -5.53 8.44 -5.02
C SER A 467 -5.88 8.57 -3.54
N GLY A 468 -4.86 8.64 -2.68
CA GLY A 468 -5.04 8.84 -1.24
C GLY A 468 -5.37 7.57 -0.46
N VAL A 469 -5.15 6.38 -1.04
CA VAL A 469 -5.15 5.11 -0.31
C VAL A 469 -3.94 5.13 0.62
N ASP A 470 -4.09 4.77 1.89
CA ASP A 470 -2.97 4.86 2.83
C ASP A 470 -1.89 3.82 2.47
N ASP A 471 -0.63 4.22 2.61
CA ASP A 471 0.49 3.34 2.32
C ASP A 471 0.67 2.23 3.36
N ARG A 472 0.00 2.37 4.53
CA ARG A 472 0.02 1.40 5.63
C ARG A 472 -1.13 0.39 5.56
N VAL A 473 -2.31 0.82 5.13
CA VAL A 473 -3.50 -0.05 5.01
C VAL A 473 -3.57 -0.57 3.58
N ARG A 474 -2.92 -1.71 3.32
CA ARG A 474 -2.66 -2.22 1.96
C ARG A 474 -3.17 -3.63 1.68
N TYR A 475 -4.25 -4.06 2.36
CA TYR A 475 -4.90 -5.36 2.17
C TYR A 475 -6.10 -5.25 1.23
N PHE A 476 -5.81 -5.07 -0.05
CA PHE A 476 -6.86 -4.95 -1.08
C PHE A 476 -7.01 -6.21 -1.94
N PHE A 477 -5.94 -6.97 -2.06
CA PHE A 477 -5.81 -8.15 -2.90
C PHE A 477 -5.21 -9.27 -2.07
N THR A 478 -5.68 -10.50 -2.29
CA THR A 478 -5.05 -11.71 -1.79
C THR A 478 -3.78 -12.05 -2.58
N ASP A 479 -2.98 -12.96 -2.05
CA ASP A 479 -1.91 -13.66 -2.77
C ASP A 479 -2.40 -14.69 -3.79
N SER A 480 -3.72 -14.85 -3.92
CA SER A 480 -4.39 -15.72 -4.88
C SER A 480 -5.25 -14.93 -5.87
N ALA A 481 -4.81 -13.76 -6.33
CA ALA A 481 -5.53 -12.97 -7.33
C ALA A 481 -5.21 -13.45 -8.76
N ALA A 482 -6.08 -13.23 -9.74
CA ALA A 482 -5.69 -13.40 -11.15
C ALA A 482 -4.94 -12.17 -11.67
N SER A 483 -3.94 -12.35 -12.55
CA SER A 483 -3.35 -11.23 -13.25
C SER A 483 -4.13 -10.89 -14.53
N ILE A 484 -4.11 -9.61 -14.91
CA ILE A 484 -4.84 -9.09 -16.07
C ILE A 484 -3.83 -8.75 -17.17
N ARG A 485 -4.07 -9.23 -18.39
CA ARG A 485 -3.40 -8.75 -19.59
C ARG A 485 -4.15 -7.52 -20.10
N VAL A 486 -3.40 -6.46 -20.37
CA VAL A 486 -3.93 -5.19 -20.87
C VAL A 486 -3.28 -4.81 -22.18
N GLY A 487 -4.06 -4.31 -23.12
CA GLY A 487 -3.61 -3.65 -24.35
C GLY A 487 -4.30 -2.30 -24.52
N TRP A 488 -3.78 -1.45 -25.41
CA TRP A 488 -4.43 -0.17 -25.71
C TRP A 488 -5.86 -0.41 -26.28
N PRO A 489 -6.91 0.28 -25.78
CA PRO A 489 -6.89 1.47 -24.91
C PRO A 489 -7.12 1.21 -23.41
N ALA A 490 -7.02 -0.03 -22.93
CA ALA A 490 -7.10 -0.35 -21.51
C ALA A 490 -5.94 0.25 -20.71
N ARG A 491 -6.18 0.50 -19.41
CA ARG A 491 -5.29 1.24 -18.53
C ARG A 491 -5.17 0.54 -17.18
N PRO A 492 -3.95 0.31 -16.68
CA PRO A 492 -3.77 -0.27 -15.37
C PRO A 492 -4.12 0.74 -14.25
N ILE A 493 -4.72 0.23 -13.19
CA ILE A 493 -5.02 0.96 -11.95
C ILE A 493 -4.05 0.53 -10.85
N VAL A 494 -3.83 -0.79 -10.72
CA VAL A 494 -2.93 -1.39 -9.73
C VAL A 494 -2.03 -2.42 -10.41
N THR A 495 -0.74 -2.39 -10.08
CA THR A 495 0.24 -3.34 -10.61
C THR A 495 1.08 -3.96 -9.51
N GLY A 496 1.15 -5.29 -9.45
CA GLY A 496 2.05 -6.07 -8.61
C GLY A 496 3.49 -5.99 -9.13
N ARG A 497 4.34 -5.19 -8.47
CA ARG A 497 5.72 -4.93 -8.86
C ARG A 497 6.66 -6.06 -8.45
N TRP A 498 6.49 -6.60 -7.25
CA TRP A 498 7.33 -7.64 -6.64
C TRP A 498 6.52 -8.92 -6.42
N GLY A 499 6.39 -9.71 -7.47
CA GLY A 499 5.62 -10.94 -7.48
C GLY A 499 5.78 -11.67 -8.81
N TRP A 500 5.10 -12.81 -8.95
CA TRP A 500 5.13 -13.61 -10.17
C TRP A 500 3.74 -14.15 -10.53
N SER A 501 3.64 -14.64 -11.75
CA SER A 501 2.42 -15.16 -12.38
C SER A 501 2.57 -16.68 -12.50
N ASP A 502 1.99 -17.40 -11.56
CA ASP A 502 1.99 -18.88 -11.46
C ASP A 502 0.89 -19.44 -12.39
N PRO A 503 1.25 -20.09 -13.52
CA PRO A 503 0.28 -20.51 -14.52
C PRO A 503 -0.67 -21.62 -14.03
N GLY A 504 -1.92 -21.56 -14.49
CA GLY A 504 -2.90 -22.61 -14.21
C GLY A 504 -3.72 -22.36 -12.94
N THR A 505 -4.17 -23.45 -12.32
CA THR A 505 -5.13 -23.42 -11.20
C THR A 505 -4.62 -24.12 -9.94
N ASP A 506 -3.48 -24.80 -10.04
CA ASP A 506 -2.98 -25.71 -9.00
C ASP A 506 -2.64 -24.95 -7.72
N ALA A 507 -2.08 -23.74 -7.83
CA ALA A 507 -1.79 -22.88 -6.69
C ALA A 507 -3.02 -22.53 -5.85
N VAL A 508 -4.17 -22.28 -6.50
CA VAL A 508 -5.44 -21.99 -5.80
C VAL A 508 -6.07 -23.25 -5.22
N LEU A 509 -5.93 -24.40 -5.89
CA LEU A 509 -6.53 -25.66 -5.43
C LEU A 509 -5.73 -26.33 -4.32
N THR A 510 -4.41 -26.21 -4.34
CA THR A 510 -3.51 -26.89 -3.40
C THR A 510 -2.99 -25.97 -2.30
N GLY A 511 -3.05 -24.64 -2.49
CA GLY A 511 -2.37 -23.66 -1.64
C GLY A 511 -0.84 -23.72 -1.77
N VAL A 512 -0.29 -24.54 -2.67
CA VAL A 512 1.14 -24.69 -2.90
C VAL A 512 1.51 -23.94 -4.17
N TYR A 513 2.41 -22.98 -4.02
CA TYR A 513 2.93 -22.21 -5.12
C TYR A 513 4.44 -21.99 -4.98
N ARG A 514 5.15 -22.00 -6.10
CA ARG A 514 6.60 -21.78 -6.15
C ARG A 514 6.93 -21.08 -7.46
N TYR A 515 7.85 -20.12 -7.41
CA TYR A 515 8.31 -19.48 -8.63
C TYR A 515 9.11 -20.48 -9.48
N GLU A 516 8.72 -20.63 -10.75
CA GLU A 516 9.38 -21.46 -11.75
C GLU A 516 9.97 -20.63 -12.91
N ALA A 517 11.00 -21.18 -13.54
CA ALA A 517 11.70 -20.49 -14.63
C ALA A 517 10.76 -20.27 -15.83
N GLY A 518 10.60 -19.01 -16.25
CA GLY A 518 9.78 -18.61 -17.39
C GLY A 518 8.45 -17.96 -17.04
N GLU A 519 8.02 -18.05 -15.78
CA GLU A 519 6.88 -17.31 -15.26
C GLU A 519 7.15 -15.79 -15.28
N LYS A 520 6.09 -14.98 -15.48
CA LYS A 520 6.28 -13.51 -15.57
C LYS A 520 6.67 -12.96 -14.20
N LEU A 521 7.86 -12.39 -14.11
CA LEU A 521 8.36 -11.66 -12.94
C LEU A 521 8.01 -10.17 -12.99
N GLY A 522 7.27 -9.73 -11.97
CA GLY A 522 6.91 -8.35 -11.72
C GLY A 522 5.99 -7.70 -12.76
N ASP A 523 5.53 -6.51 -12.40
CA ASP A 523 4.62 -5.66 -13.17
C ASP A 523 3.38 -6.41 -13.69
N LEU A 524 2.80 -7.24 -12.82
CA LEU A 524 1.52 -7.91 -13.04
C LEU A 524 0.38 -6.92 -12.85
N VAL A 525 -0.57 -6.83 -13.77
CA VAL A 525 -1.72 -5.93 -13.57
C VAL A 525 -2.75 -6.63 -12.70
N LEU A 526 -3.07 -6.03 -11.55
CA LEU A 526 -4.05 -6.58 -10.58
C LEU A 526 -5.42 -5.90 -10.70
N ALA A 527 -5.46 -4.70 -11.28
CA ALA A 527 -6.70 -4.03 -11.64
C ALA A 527 -6.50 -3.13 -12.86
N ALA A 528 -7.50 -3.06 -13.74
CA ALA A 528 -7.48 -2.25 -14.96
C ALA A 528 -8.84 -1.68 -15.31
N GLU A 529 -8.85 -0.61 -16.11
CA GLU A 529 -10.07 -0.06 -16.72
C GLU A 529 -9.95 0.15 -18.23
N GLN A 530 -11.09 0.21 -18.90
CA GLN A 530 -11.22 0.64 -20.28
C GLN A 530 -12.53 1.40 -20.48
N ARG A 531 -12.48 2.52 -21.21
CA ARG A 531 -13.70 3.18 -21.71
C ARG A 531 -14.25 2.41 -22.92
N PHE A 532 -15.55 2.14 -22.91
CA PHE A 532 -16.22 1.41 -23.98
C PHE A 532 -17.59 2.03 -24.26
N GLY A 533 -17.81 2.50 -25.49
CA GLY A 533 -18.97 3.34 -25.79
C GLY A 533 -18.97 4.60 -24.91
N GLN A 534 -20.10 4.89 -24.25
CA GLN A 534 -20.20 5.98 -23.28
C GLN A 534 -19.88 5.54 -21.83
N GLY A 535 -19.72 4.23 -21.60
CA GLY A 535 -19.51 3.64 -20.29
C GLY A 535 -18.05 3.35 -19.96
N THR A 536 -17.86 2.63 -18.85
CA THR A 536 -16.54 2.21 -18.35
C THR A 536 -16.61 0.76 -17.94
N VAL A 537 -15.60 -0.02 -18.30
CA VAL A 537 -15.41 -1.39 -17.81
C VAL A 537 -14.18 -1.40 -16.94
N ALA A 538 -14.31 -1.86 -15.71
CA ALA A 538 -13.21 -2.11 -14.79
C ALA A 538 -13.15 -3.59 -14.45
N VAL A 539 -11.93 -4.10 -14.26
CA VAL A 539 -11.69 -5.46 -13.81
C VAL A 539 -10.70 -5.42 -12.65
N VAL A 540 -11.00 -6.20 -11.61
CA VAL A 540 -10.10 -6.49 -10.49
C VAL A 540 -9.80 -7.98 -10.49
N GLY A 541 -8.55 -8.35 -10.27
CA GLY A 541 -8.08 -9.73 -10.30
C GLY A 541 -8.63 -10.60 -9.17
N ASP A 542 -9.22 -9.98 -8.15
CA ASP A 542 -9.74 -10.63 -6.94
C ASP A 542 -10.89 -9.78 -6.36
N SER A 543 -11.87 -10.45 -5.74
CA SER A 543 -13.02 -9.85 -5.08
C SER A 543 -12.79 -9.48 -3.61
N ARG A 544 -11.64 -9.83 -3.01
CA ARG A 544 -11.32 -9.65 -1.59
C ARG A 544 -11.80 -8.33 -0.98
N CYS A 545 -11.47 -7.18 -1.57
CA CYS A 545 -11.89 -5.87 -1.05
C CYS A 545 -13.41 -5.65 -1.00
N LEU A 546 -14.21 -6.48 -1.69
CA LEU A 546 -15.67 -6.46 -1.70
C LEU A 546 -16.29 -7.45 -0.70
N THR A 547 -15.47 -8.31 -0.09
CA THR A 547 -15.94 -9.35 0.84
C THR A 547 -16.16 -8.84 2.26
N ASN A 548 -16.93 -9.55 3.08
CA ASN A 548 -17.22 -9.22 4.48
C ASN A 548 -15.93 -8.95 5.25
N GLU A 549 -14.99 -9.88 5.16
CA GLU A 549 -13.69 -9.80 5.82
C GLU A 549 -12.77 -8.74 5.17
N GLY A 550 -12.65 -8.72 3.84
CA GLY A 550 -11.65 -7.89 3.17
C GLY A 550 -12.04 -6.43 3.10
N ASN A 551 -13.33 -6.11 3.11
CA ASN A 551 -13.81 -4.73 3.12
C ASN A 551 -13.46 -4.00 4.43
N VAL A 552 -13.27 -4.70 5.55
CA VAL A 552 -12.88 -4.11 6.85
C VAL A 552 -11.65 -3.20 6.72
N ARG A 553 -10.66 -3.62 5.93
CA ARG A 553 -9.45 -2.85 5.59
C ARG A 553 -9.51 -2.25 4.18
N GLY A 554 -10.29 -2.87 3.29
CA GLY A 554 -10.41 -2.53 1.88
C GLY A 554 -11.36 -1.38 1.54
N TYR A 555 -12.19 -0.93 2.49
CA TYR A 555 -13.33 -0.03 2.20
C TYR A 555 -12.98 1.27 1.50
N ALA A 556 -11.80 1.85 1.78
CA ALA A 556 -11.36 3.07 1.13
C ALA A 556 -11.12 2.86 -0.39
N LEU A 557 -10.63 1.69 -0.79
CA LEU A 557 -10.49 1.33 -2.20
C LEU A 557 -11.86 1.03 -2.80
N THR A 558 -12.67 0.21 -2.11
CA THR A 558 -14.01 -0.19 -2.56
C THR A 558 -14.93 1.00 -2.78
N GLY A 559 -15.04 1.90 -1.80
CA GLY A 559 -15.86 3.11 -1.90
C GLY A 559 -15.41 4.01 -3.05
N ARG A 560 -14.10 4.20 -3.23
CA ARG A 560 -13.59 4.98 -4.38
C ARG A 560 -13.85 4.32 -5.71
N LEU A 561 -13.69 3.00 -5.80
CA LEU A 561 -13.95 2.24 -7.02
C LEU A 561 -15.41 2.38 -7.44
N LEU A 562 -16.34 2.12 -6.52
CA LEU A 562 -17.77 2.23 -6.79
C LEU A 562 -18.18 3.68 -7.11
N SER A 563 -17.75 4.67 -6.33
CA SER A 563 -18.06 6.07 -6.60
C SER A 563 -17.43 6.59 -7.90
N TYR A 564 -16.21 6.16 -8.24
CA TYR A 564 -15.58 6.50 -9.51
C TYR A 564 -16.40 5.95 -10.69
N LEU A 565 -16.82 4.69 -10.62
CA LEU A 565 -17.61 4.04 -11.65
C LEU A 565 -19.01 4.66 -11.78
N ALA A 566 -19.68 4.96 -10.66
CA ALA A 566 -21.00 5.56 -10.63
C ALA A 566 -21.00 7.03 -11.06
N GLY A 567 -20.04 7.82 -10.56
CA GLY A 567 -19.93 9.25 -10.82
C GLY A 567 -19.19 9.60 -12.13
N LYS A 568 -18.45 8.65 -12.71
CA LYS A 568 -17.64 8.80 -13.93
C LYS A 568 -16.67 9.98 -13.86
N SER A 569 -16.14 10.26 -12.66
CA SER A 569 -15.27 11.42 -12.45
C SER A 569 -14.03 11.35 -13.36
N GLY A 570 -13.58 12.50 -13.87
CA GLY A 570 -12.34 12.57 -14.63
C GLY A 570 -11.14 12.24 -13.76
N GLY A 571 -10.09 11.66 -14.34
CA GLY A 571 -8.90 11.24 -13.61
C GLY A 571 -7.61 11.65 -14.34
N PRO A 572 -6.44 11.56 -13.68
CA PRO A 572 -5.17 11.90 -14.31
C PRO A 572 -4.87 11.09 -15.60
N GLN A 573 -5.40 9.86 -15.67
CA GLN A 573 -5.28 9.01 -16.86
C GLN A 573 -6.28 9.33 -17.99
N SER A 574 -7.11 10.39 -17.88
CA SER A 574 -7.98 10.80 -18.99
C SER A 574 -7.17 11.23 -20.23
N PRO A 575 -7.63 10.96 -21.48
CA PRO A 575 -6.91 11.25 -22.72
C PRO A 575 -6.23 12.60 -22.80
N TRP A 576 -7.01 13.66 -22.56
CA TRP A 576 -6.52 15.02 -22.65
C TRP A 576 -5.50 15.36 -21.55
N ARG A 577 -5.61 14.77 -20.34
CA ARG A 577 -4.69 15.04 -19.22
C ARG A 577 -3.34 14.40 -19.41
N TRP A 578 -3.30 13.14 -19.83
CA TRP A 578 -2.02 12.49 -20.07
C TRP A 578 -1.33 13.06 -21.32
N LEU A 579 -2.08 13.54 -22.32
CA LEU A 579 -1.52 14.31 -23.44
C LEU A 579 -0.85 15.61 -22.96
N ILE A 580 -1.54 16.39 -22.12
CA ILE A 580 -0.94 17.58 -21.48
C ILE A 580 0.29 17.18 -20.67
N THR A 581 0.22 16.10 -19.91
CA THR A 581 1.35 15.60 -19.10
C THR A 581 2.55 15.27 -19.97
N LEU A 582 2.37 14.59 -21.11
CA LEU A 582 3.45 14.31 -22.06
C LEU A 582 4.06 15.58 -22.66
N VAL A 583 3.22 16.53 -23.07
CA VAL A 583 3.68 17.83 -23.61
C VAL A 583 4.48 18.60 -22.56
N VAL A 584 3.98 18.65 -21.32
CA VAL A 584 4.66 19.31 -20.20
C VAL A 584 5.98 18.58 -19.86
N CYS A 585 6.00 17.25 -19.83
CA CYS A 585 7.23 16.46 -19.66
C CYS A 585 8.26 16.78 -20.75
N ALA A 586 7.86 16.76 -22.02
CA ALA A 586 8.75 17.03 -23.15
C ALA A 586 9.30 18.46 -23.09
N ALA A 587 8.43 19.45 -22.88
CA ALA A 587 8.83 20.85 -22.73
C ALA A 587 9.77 21.02 -21.53
N PHE A 588 9.47 20.38 -20.40
CA PHE A 588 10.30 20.43 -19.20
C PHE A 588 11.70 19.87 -19.46
N VAL A 589 11.82 18.68 -20.05
CA VAL A 589 13.11 18.05 -20.38
C VAL A 589 13.92 18.96 -21.31
N VAL A 590 13.30 19.50 -22.37
CA VAL A 590 13.98 20.40 -23.32
C VAL A 590 14.52 21.64 -22.62
N VAL A 591 13.72 22.34 -21.82
CA VAL A 591 14.16 23.61 -21.21
C VAL A 591 15.19 23.38 -20.09
N VAL A 592 15.10 22.28 -19.34
CA VAL A 592 16.08 21.93 -18.30
C VAL A 592 17.42 21.54 -18.90
N VAL A 593 17.44 20.74 -19.97
CA VAL A 593 18.66 20.30 -20.64
C VAL A 593 19.34 21.43 -21.42
N TRP A 594 18.57 22.39 -21.95
CA TRP A 594 19.14 23.47 -22.75
C TRP A 594 20.05 24.41 -21.94
N ARG A 595 19.73 24.67 -20.66
CA ARG A 595 20.57 25.48 -19.77
C ARG A 595 20.66 24.85 -18.39
N PRO A 596 21.51 23.83 -18.24
CA PRO A 596 21.63 23.11 -17.00
C PRO A 596 22.32 24.01 -15.96
N ASN A 597 21.66 24.18 -14.82
CA ASN A 597 22.17 24.96 -13.71
C ASN A 597 21.81 24.28 -12.40
N ALA A 598 22.82 24.02 -11.57
CA ALA A 598 22.68 23.34 -10.29
C ALA A 598 21.62 23.97 -9.36
N SER A 599 21.62 25.30 -9.19
CA SER A 599 20.64 25.95 -8.31
C SER A 599 19.22 25.84 -8.87
N ARG A 600 19.08 25.88 -10.20
CA ARG A 600 17.77 25.71 -10.86
C ARG A 600 17.24 24.29 -10.67
N VAL A 601 18.09 23.27 -10.77
CA VAL A 601 17.69 21.87 -10.54
C VAL A 601 17.19 21.66 -9.11
N VAL A 602 17.85 22.28 -8.11
CA VAL A 602 17.36 22.26 -6.71
C VAL A 602 15.95 22.83 -6.60
N TRP A 603 15.72 24.04 -7.15
CA TRP A 603 14.40 24.67 -7.11
C TRP A 603 13.34 23.87 -7.87
N ILE A 604 13.69 23.29 -9.00
CA ILE A 604 12.81 22.42 -9.77
C ILE A 604 12.41 21.19 -8.95
N ALA A 605 13.38 20.49 -8.35
CA ALA A 605 13.10 19.30 -7.55
C ALA A 605 12.21 19.63 -6.35
N LEU A 606 12.47 20.76 -5.68
CA LEU A 606 11.62 21.28 -4.60
C LEU A 606 10.20 21.58 -5.08
N LEU A 607 10.04 22.31 -6.18
CA LEU A 607 8.72 22.69 -6.71
C LEU A 607 7.90 21.48 -7.16
N ILE A 608 8.53 20.52 -7.85
CA ILE A 608 7.86 19.25 -8.22
C ILE A 608 7.44 18.52 -6.95
N SER A 609 8.33 18.39 -5.95
CA SER A 609 8.05 17.72 -4.69
C SER A 609 6.87 18.38 -3.95
N THR A 610 6.88 19.71 -3.82
CA THR A 610 5.79 20.46 -3.17
C THR A 610 4.47 20.39 -3.94
N SER A 611 4.51 20.45 -5.27
CA SER A 611 3.30 20.36 -6.11
C SER A 611 2.70 18.94 -6.08
N LEU A 612 3.56 17.92 -6.06
CA LEU A 612 3.14 16.52 -5.91
C LEU A 612 2.52 16.28 -4.53
N ALA A 613 3.16 16.77 -3.47
CA ALA A 613 2.64 16.73 -2.09
C ALA A 613 1.26 17.40 -1.98
N ALA A 614 1.14 18.61 -2.54
CA ALA A 614 -0.13 19.35 -2.57
C ALA A 614 -1.19 18.57 -3.37
N SER A 615 -0.83 18.03 -4.54
CA SER A 615 -1.74 17.25 -5.38
C SER A 615 -2.24 16.01 -4.63
N HIS A 616 -1.36 15.25 -3.98
CA HIS A 616 -1.73 14.09 -3.18
C HIS A 616 -2.61 14.47 -1.98
N SER A 617 -2.29 15.56 -1.28
CA SER A 617 -3.08 16.04 -0.14
C SER A 617 -4.48 16.46 -0.56
N ILE A 618 -4.59 17.26 -1.64
CA ILE A 618 -5.87 17.70 -2.19
C ILE A 618 -6.68 16.50 -2.67
N SER A 619 -6.05 15.57 -3.41
CA SER A 619 -6.72 14.37 -3.89
C SER A 619 -7.19 13.47 -2.76
N ARG A 620 -6.35 13.22 -1.74
CA ARG A 620 -6.74 12.43 -0.57
C ARG A 620 -7.94 13.03 0.16
N HIS A 621 -7.99 14.35 0.25
CA HIS A 621 -9.11 15.06 0.85
C HIS A 621 -10.37 14.99 -0.03
N SER A 622 -10.25 15.19 -1.34
CA SER A 622 -11.40 15.17 -2.25
C SER A 622 -12.02 13.78 -2.42
N THR A 623 -11.17 12.74 -2.52
CA THR A 623 -11.59 11.34 -2.72
C THR A 623 -11.79 10.59 -1.40
N ARG A 624 -11.94 11.28 -0.26
CA ARG A 624 -12.14 10.61 1.03
C ARG A 624 -13.43 9.80 1.02
N VAL A 625 -13.36 8.55 1.48
CA VAL A 625 -14.52 7.68 1.66
C VAL A 625 -14.98 7.81 3.10
N MET A 626 -16.20 8.31 3.29
CA MET A 626 -16.76 8.60 4.61
C MET A 626 -18.10 7.88 4.79
N PRO A 627 -18.08 6.59 5.18
CA PRO A 627 -19.28 5.86 5.59
C PRO A 627 -20.04 6.60 6.69
N ASP A 628 -21.36 6.57 6.66
CA ASP A 628 -22.21 7.20 7.67
C ASP A 628 -23.10 6.15 8.35
N GLY A 629 -22.72 5.78 9.58
CA GLY A 629 -23.47 4.80 10.37
C GLY A 629 -24.89 5.24 10.71
N ARG A 630 -25.15 6.56 10.74
CA ARG A 630 -26.49 7.11 11.06
C ARG A 630 -27.53 6.79 9.99
N ILE A 631 -27.10 6.60 8.73
CA ILE A 631 -27.98 6.14 7.65
C ILE A 631 -28.44 4.71 7.94
N LEU A 632 -27.54 3.87 8.44
CA LEU A 632 -27.84 2.47 8.76
C LEU A 632 -28.74 2.35 9.99
N GLU A 633 -28.54 3.20 11.00
CA GLU A 633 -29.39 3.27 12.20
C GLU A 633 -30.81 3.76 11.90
N ALA A 634 -30.97 4.63 10.90
CA ALA A 634 -32.25 5.19 10.52
C ALA A 634 -33.13 4.24 9.69
N ASN A 635 -32.55 3.16 9.14
CA ASN A 635 -33.32 2.16 8.40
C ASN A 635 -34.25 1.39 9.37
N GLU A 636 -35.51 1.21 8.98
CA GLU A 636 -36.55 0.57 9.79
C GLU A 636 -36.27 -0.92 10.09
N ASP A 637 -35.27 -1.51 9.44
CA ASP A 637 -34.79 -2.86 9.70
C ASP A 637 -33.87 -2.82 10.93
N HIS A 638 -34.44 -3.02 12.14
CA HIS A 638 -33.81 -2.85 13.48
C HIS A 638 -32.61 -3.79 13.74
N GLN A 639 -32.09 -4.45 12.71
CA GLN A 639 -30.96 -5.37 12.79
C GLN A 639 -29.61 -4.66 12.85
N TYR A 640 -29.52 -3.38 12.41
CA TYR A 640 -28.25 -2.66 12.31
C TYR A 640 -28.08 -1.60 13.39
N ARG A 641 -26.82 -1.44 13.82
CA ARG A 641 -26.42 -0.58 14.94
C ARG A 641 -25.51 0.56 14.54
N GLY A 642 -25.41 0.79 13.24
CA GLY A 642 -24.50 1.76 12.67
C GLY A 642 -23.12 1.19 12.38
N LEU A 643 -22.12 2.04 12.58
CA LEU A 643 -20.73 1.81 12.18
C LEU A 643 -19.86 1.54 13.42
N ALA A 644 -19.03 0.50 13.35
CA ALA A 644 -17.98 0.22 14.33
C ALA A 644 -16.60 0.38 13.68
N TYR A 645 -15.73 1.11 14.35
CA TYR A 645 -14.34 1.26 13.95
C TYR A 645 -13.40 0.47 14.87
N ILE A 646 -12.50 -0.30 14.27
CA ILE A 646 -11.30 -0.82 14.95
C ILE A 646 -10.17 0.18 14.68
N ASP A 647 -9.56 0.72 15.73
CA ASP A 647 -8.46 1.67 15.62
C ASP A 647 -7.29 1.03 14.84
N ALA A 648 -6.79 1.78 13.86
CA ALA A 648 -5.61 1.45 13.06
C ALA A 648 -4.68 2.67 12.94
N SER A 649 -4.87 3.66 13.82
CA SER A 649 -4.19 4.94 13.76
C SER A 649 -3.02 5.04 14.72
N HIS A 650 -2.94 4.21 15.76
CA HIS A 650 -1.99 4.30 16.88
C HIS A 650 -0.97 3.16 16.95
N VAL A 651 -0.78 2.37 15.90
CA VAL A 651 0.16 1.23 15.89
C VAL A 651 -0.27 0.22 16.96
N GLU A 652 -1.48 -0.25 16.77
CA GLU A 652 -2.19 -1.21 17.60
C GLU A 652 -1.47 -2.56 17.58
N ALA A 653 -1.52 -3.29 18.70
CA ALA A 653 -0.84 -4.57 18.86
C ALA A 653 -1.59 -5.72 18.18
N HIS A 654 -1.89 -5.57 16.89
CA HIS A 654 -2.44 -6.64 16.06
C HIS A 654 -1.69 -6.75 14.74
N SER A 655 -1.67 -7.96 14.19
CA SER A 655 -1.15 -8.24 12.86
C SER A 655 -2.17 -7.84 11.81
N ASP A 656 -1.65 -7.32 10.72
CA ASP A 656 -2.47 -7.12 9.54
C ASP A 656 -2.75 -8.44 8.78
N ALA A 657 -2.16 -9.57 9.17
CA ALA A 657 -2.56 -10.87 8.63
C ALA A 657 -4.00 -11.21 9.07
N ASP A 658 -4.83 -11.65 8.13
CA ASP A 658 -6.28 -11.87 8.32
C ASP A 658 -6.58 -12.85 9.48
N TRP A 659 -6.20 -14.11 9.31
CA TRP A 659 -6.45 -15.18 10.27
C TRP A 659 -5.19 -15.66 11.02
N GLY A 660 -4.09 -14.89 10.95
CA GLY A 660 -2.91 -15.18 11.78
C GLY A 660 -3.23 -15.08 13.27
N PHE A 661 -2.39 -15.66 14.13
CA PHE A 661 -2.59 -15.68 15.60
C PHE A 661 -2.88 -14.27 16.17
N ASP A 662 -2.13 -13.27 15.75
CA ASP A 662 -2.32 -11.87 16.19
C ASP A 662 -3.26 -11.06 15.28
N GLY A 663 -3.97 -11.69 14.35
CA GLY A 663 -4.97 -11.03 13.48
C GLY A 663 -6.25 -10.67 14.22
N ILE A 664 -7.18 -9.98 13.53
CA ILE A 664 -8.42 -9.43 14.12
C ILE A 664 -9.70 -9.84 13.37
N ASN A 665 -9.63 -10.81 12.45
CA ASN A 665 -10.83 -11.24 11.71
C ASN A 665 -11.91 -11.77 12.66
N GLY A 666 -11.56 -12.51 13.71
CA GLY A 666 -12.51 -12.95 14.73
C GLY A 666 -13.27 -11.79 15.39
N LEU A 667 -12.56 -10.71 15.75
CA LEU A 667 -13.19 -9.50 16.29
C LEU A 667 -14.08 -8.84 15.23
N ALA A 668 -13.58 -8.67 14.01
CA ALA A 668 -14.32 -8.00 12.94
C ALA A 668 -15.64 -8.74 12.64
N LEU A 669 -15.60 -10.06 12.52
CA LEU A 669 -16.79 -10.89 12.33
C LEU A 669 -17.72 -10.83 13.54
N THR A 670 -17.19 -10.83 14.76
CA THR A 670 -17.98 -10.69 15.98
C THR A 670 -18.74 -9.36 16.04
N LEU A 671 -18.13 -8.25 15.62
CA LEU A 671 -18.81 -6.96 15.51
C LEU A 671 -19.91 -6.98 14.44
N MET A 672 -19.66 -7.64 13.30
CA MET A 672 -20.68 -7.82 12.25
C MET A 672 -21.86 -8.69 12.72
N ARG A 673 -21.60 -9.78 13.45
CA ARG A 673 -22.66 -10.63 14.07
C ARG A 673 -23.56 -9.80 14.99
N ASN A 674 -22.99 -8.81 15.67
CA ASN A 674 -23.71 -7.88 16.54
C ASN A 674 -24.42 -6.72 15.78
N GLY A 675 -24.41 -6.72 14.44
CA GLY A 675 -25.17 -5.76 13.62
C GLY A 675 -24.41 -4.49 13.23
N TYR A 676 -23.09 -4.46 13.38
CA TYR A 676 -22.27 -3.32 12.95
C TYR A 676 -21.70 -3.51 11.54
N LEU A 677 -21.73 -2.44 10.74
CA LEU A 677 -20.76 -2.31 9.66
C LEU A 677 -19.39 -2.09 10.30
N THR A 678 -18.46 -3.02 10.10
CA THR A 678 -17.17 -2.99 10.81
C THR A 678 -16.05 -2.61 9.86
N LEU A 679 -15.29 -1.56 10.19
CA LEU A 679 -14.21 -1.02 9.39
C LEU A 679 -12.99 -0.69 10.26
N THR A 680 -11.81 -0.56 9.65
CA THR A 680 -10.63 -0.01 10.33
C THR A 680 -10.59 1.51 10.24
N MET A 681 -10.08 2.16 11.30
CA MET A 681 -9.92 3.61 11.37
C MET A 681 -8.43 3.99 11.30
N PRO A 682 -7.88 4.24 10.09
CA PRO A 682 -6.46 4.59 9.94
C PRO A 682 -6.11 5.99 10.48
N LYS A 683 -7.12 6.82 10.71
CA LYS A 683 -6.97 8.17 11.27
C LYS A 683 -8.16 8.51 12.16
N LEU A 684 -7.88 8.84 13.40
CA LEU A 684 -8.87 9.39 14.32
C LEU A 684 -9.20 10.83 13.95
N THR A 685 -10.44 11.08 13.56
CA THR A 685 -10.92 12.42 13.17
C THR A 685 -12.33 12.65 13.72
N SER A 686 -12.71 13.91 13.94
CA SER A 686 -14.07 14.25 14.37
C SER A 686 -15.13 13.73 13.39
N GLU A 687 -14.89 13.87 12.08
CA GLU A 687 -15.82 13.41 11.04
C GLU A 687 -16.10 11.89 11.11
N CYS A 688 -15.09 11.08 11.44
CA CYS A 688 -15.27 9.64 11.63
C CYS A 688 -16.07 9.37 12.91
N LEU A 689 -15.71 10.00 14.03
CA LEU A 689 -16.37 9.80 15.32
C LEU A 689 -17.83 10.26 15.32
N ASP A 690 -18.17 11.32 14.56
CA ASP A 690 -19.54 11.83 14.42
C ASP A 690 -20.51 10.86 13.70
N ARG A 691 -19.98 9.81 13.07
CA ARG A 691 -20.71 8.86 12.20
C ARG A 691 -20.64 7.41 12.71
N THR A 692 -20.03 7.20 13.86
CA THR A 692 -19.69 5.90 14.41
C THR A 692 -20.41 5.72 15.72
N ALA A 693 -20.81 4.49 16.04
CA ALA A 693 -21.43 4.15 17.32
C ALA A 693 -20.42 3.52 18.29
N LEU A 694 -19.43 2.78 17.78
CA LEU A 694 -18.46 2.01 18.56
C LEU A 694 -17.04 2.17 18.04
N VAL A 695 -16.08 2.38 18.93
CA VAL A 695 -14.63 2.35 18.64
C VAL A 695 -13.94 1.31 19.52
N VAL A 696 -13.13 0.44 18.92
CA VAL A 696 -12.30 -0.56 19.62
C VAL A 696 -10.83 -0.25 19.39
N SER A 697 -10.03 -0.10 20.45
CA SER A 697 -8.57 0.10 20.36
C SER A 697 -7.83 -1.03 21.07
N ILE A 698 -6.87 -1.65 20.36
CA ILE A 698 -6.15 -2.83 20.82
C ILE A 698 -4.71 -2.42 21.13
N ALA A 699 -4.39 -2.25 22.41
CA ALA A 699 -3.05 -1.98 22.95
C ALA A 699 -2.23 -1.01 22.07
N PRO A 700 -2.67 0.25 21.95
CA PRO A 700 -2.04 1.22 21.05
C PRO A 700 -0.60 1.50 21.52
N ALA A 701 0.40 1.34 20.64
CA ALA A 701 1.80 1.61 20.96
C ALA A 701 2.18 3.10 20.84
N ARG A 702 1.39 3.89 20.10
CA ARG A 702 1.55 5.34 19.97
C ARG A 702 0.55 6.07 20.86
N ARG A 703 1.05 6.99 21.69
CA ARG A 703 0.21 7.85 22.53
C ARG A 703 -0.78 8.67 21.71
N PHE A 704 -2.01 8.75 22.19
CA PHE A 704 -3.00 9.72 21.73
C PHE A 704 -2.54 11.14 22.08
N SER A 705 -2.62 12.04 21.11
CA SER A 705 -2.40 13.47 21.34
C SER A 705 -3.51 14.06 22.23
N PRO A 706 -3.26 15.20 22.90
CA PRO A 706 -4.31 15.88 23.69
C PRO A 706 -5.58 16.18 22.89
N SER A 707 -5.46 16.53 21.60
CA SER A 707 -6.62 16.75 20.73
C SER A 707 -7.39 15.46 20.44
N GLU A 708 -6.71 14.33 20.21
CA GLU A 708 -7.37 13.04 19.97
C GLU A 708 -8.10 12.55 21.23
N ARG A 709 -7.51 12.76 22.41
CA ARG A 709 -8.17 12.44 23.69
C ARG A 709 -9.44 13.26 23.91
N ASN A 710 -9.41 14.57 23.61
CA ASN A 710 -10.61 15.41 23.67
C ASN A 710 -11.69 14.94 22.70
N LEU A 711 -11.33 14.59 21.46
CA LEU A 711 -12.27 14.08 20.47
C LEU A 711 -12.93 12.77 20.91
N LEU A 712 -12.16 11.84 21.50
CA LEU A 712 -12.72 10.61 22.07
C LEU A 712 -13.61 10.88 23.28
N GLY A 713 -13.23 11.82 24.15
CA GLY A 713 -14.08 12.28 25.24
C GLY A 713 -15.43 12.78 24.74
N GLU A 714 -15.43 13.73 23.79
CA GLU A 714 -16.65 14.27 23.16
C GLU A 714 -17.48 13.20 22.43
N PHE A 715 -16.82 12.22 21.81
CA PHE A 715 -17.50 11.08 21.19
C PHE A 715 -18.27 10.24 22.22
N VAL A 716 -17.62 9.86 23.32
CA VAL A 716 -18.26 9.09 24.38
C VAL A 716 -19.36 9.91 25.06
N GLU A 717 -19.11 11.18 25.39
CA GLU A 717 -20.10 12.06 26.02
C GLU A 717 -21.39 12.21 25.20
N ARG A 718 -21.30 12.10 23.86
CA ARG A 718 -22.44 12.15 22.94
C ARG A 718 -23.17 10.82 22.73
N GLY A 719 -22.78 9.77 23.46
CA GLY A 719 -23.41 8.44 23.38
C GLY A 719 -22.56 7.36 22.71
N GLY A 720 -21.35 7.69 22.26
CA GLY A 720 -20.43 6.71 21.69
C GLY A 720 -19.92 5.68 22.70
N ALA A 721 -19.61 4.49 22.21
CA ALA A 721 -18.96 3.45 22.98
C ALA A 721 -17.47 3.33 22.63
N PHE A 722 -16.59 3.30 23.64
CA PHE A 722 -15.16 3.07 23.46
C PHE A 722 -14.73 1.81 24.24
N ILE A 723 -14.12 0.84 23.55
CA ILE A 723 -13.56 -0.38 24.15
C ILE A 723 -12.04 -0.36 23.95
N CYS A 724 -11.28 -0.56 25.03
CA CYS A 724 -9.83 -0.67 24.98
C CYS A 724 -9.37 -2.00 25.58
N THR A 725 -8.67 -2.81 24.79
CA THR A 725 -8.04 -4.07 25.26
C THR A 725 -6.54 -3.82 25.38
N VAL A 726 -5.99 -3.86 26.60
CA VAL A 726 -4.57 -3.52 26.83
C VAL A 726 -4.04 -4.19 28.09
N GLY A 727 -2.95 -4.94 27.94
CA GLY A 727 -2.18 -5.50 29.04
C GLY A 727 -1.15 -4.50 29.60
N ALA A 728 -0.55 -4.84 30.75
CA ALA A 728 0.40 -3.97 31.42
C ALA A 728 1.64 -3.63 30.57
N GLU A 729 2.09 -4.58 29.75
CA GLU A 729 3.28 -4.45 28.90
C GLU A 729 3.10 -3.36 27.83
N GLU A 730 1.87 -3.16 27.34
CA GLU A 730 1.54 -2.16 26.32
C GLU A 730 0.81 -0.91 26.85
N ALA A 731 0.47 -0.86 28.15
CA ALA A 731 -0.37 0.18 28.73
C ALA A 731 0.22 1.62 28.66
N SER A 732 1.53 1.78 28.51
CA SER A 732 2.23 3.08 28.55
C SER A 732 1.65 4.14 27.60
N ALA A 733 1.15 3.72 26.43
CA ALA A 733 0.64 4.65 25.43
C ALA A 733 -0.87 4.95 25.56
N SER A 734 -1.67 4.03 26.08
CA SER A 734 -3.10 4.23 26.38
C SER A 734 -3.32 4.94 27.72
N GLN A 735 -2.36 4.87 28.66
CA GLN A 735 -2.51 5.36 30.03
C GLN A 735 -3.06 6.79 30.15
N PRO A 736 -2.57 7.80 29.39
CA PRO A 736 -3.10 9.16 29.50
C PRO A 736 -4.57 9.28 29.07
N LEU A 737 -5.01 8.50 28.09
CA LEU A 737 -6.42 8.47 27.64
C LEU A 737 -7.31 7.78 28.67
N LEU A 738 -6.89 6.61 29.16
CA LEU A 738 -7.67 5.87 30.16
C LEU A 738 -7.81 6.67 31.47
N ALA A 739 -6.76 7.39 31.86
CA ALA A 739 -6.78 8.26 33.03
C ALA A 739 -7.80 9.40 32.92
N ASP A 740 -8.06 9.94 31.72
CA ASP A 740 -9.13 10.94 31.51
C ASP A 740 -10.52 10.35 31.87
N PHE A 741 -10.67 9.03 31.72
CA PHE A 741 -11.85 8.27 32.14
C PHE A 741 -11.75 7.70 33.56
N GLY A 742 -10.68 7.97 34.32
CA GLY A 742 -10.51 7.47 35.69
C GLY A 742 -10.24 5.96 35.79
N ILE A 743 -9.76 5.36 34.71
CA ILE A 743 -9.34 3.95 34.64
C ILE A 743 -7.83 3.92 34.37
N ARG A 744 -7.11 2.97 34.96
CA ARG A 744 -5.68 2.80 34.74
C ARG A 744 -5.35 1.33 34.54
N VAL A 745 -4.41 1.05 33.65
CA VAL A 745 -3.76 -0.27 33.59
C VAL A 745 -2.32 -0.05 34.06
N PRO A 746 -1.85 -0.74 35.11
CA PRO A 746 -0.49 -0.55 35.60
C PRO A 746 0.49 -0.95 34.50
N VAL A 747 1.59 -0.20 34.36
CA VAL A 747 2.56 -0.41 33.29
C VAL A 747 3.64 -1.39 33.74
N SER A 748 4.00 -2.33 32.87
CA SER A 748 5.12 -3.25 33.00
C SER A 748 6.11 -3.05 31.84
N PRO A 749 7.44 -3.03 32.06
CA PRO A 749 8.11 -2.91 33.34
C PRO A 749 7.91 -1.51 33.96
N VAL A 750 7.84 -1.42 35.28
CA VAL A 750 7.84 -0.12 35.95
C VAL A 750 9.22 0.55 35.89
N PRO A 751 9.31 1.89 35.88
CA PRO A 751 10.60 2.58 35.96
C PRO A 751 11.39 2.19 37.22
N THR A 752 12.68 1.89 37.06
CA THR A 752 13.58 1.47 38.16
C THR A 752 13.79 2.56 39.22
N LEU A 753 13.48 3.81 38.90
CA LEU A 753 13.55 4.95 39.81
C LEU A 753 12.14 5.30 40.31
N GLY A 754 11.74 4.75 41.46
CA GLY A 754 10.46 5.09 42.10
C GLY A 754 10.03 4.13 43.20
N LYS A 755 8.82 4.35 43.72
CA LYS A 755 8.12 3.43 44.65
C LYS A 755 7.09 2.54 43.95
N TRP A 756 7.09 2.54 42.61
CA TRP A 756 6.18 1.74 41.81
C TRP A 756 6.47 0.26 42.03
N ARG A 757 5.43 -0.55 42.18
CA ARG A 757 5.53 -2.01 42.25
C ARG A 757 5.21 -2.58 40.90
N GLU A 758 5.98 -3.57 40.48
CA GLU A 758 5.70 -4.32 39.28
C GLU A 758 4.31 -4.98 39.42
N PRO A 759 3.38 -4.78 38.47
CA PRO A 759 2.09 -5.46 38.50
C PRO A 759 2.31 -6.96 38.39
N VAL A 760 1.49 -7.74 39.11
CA VAL A 760 1.56 -9.20 39.05
C VAL A 760 0.73 -9.67 37.86
N PRO A 761 1.32 -10.35 36.85
CA PRO A 761 0.54 -10.92 35.77
C PRO A 761 -0.39 -12.01 36.32
N MET A 762 -1.64 -12.02 35.88
CA MET A 762 -2.57 -13.11 36.17
C MET A 762 -2.35 -14.31 35.23
N GLY A 763 -1.71 -14.06 34.07
CA GLY A 763 -1.43 -15.09 33.07
C GLY A 763 -2.66 -15.49 32.26
N GLN A 764 -2.61 -16.68 31.67
CA GLN A 764 -3.78 -17.27 31.03
C GLN A 764 -4.74 -17.74 32.13
N VAL A 765 -5.95 -17.17 32.16
CA VAL A 765 -6.88 -17.42 33.26
C VAL A 765 -8.33 -17.44 32.79
N ARG A 766 -9.07 -18.45 33.27
CA ARG A 766 -10.50 -18.62 33.05
C ARG A 766 -11.29 -18.11 34.25
N MET A 767 -12.28 -17.25 34.01
CA MET A 767 -13.09 -16.57 35.03
C MET A 767 -14.58 -16.79 34.76
N LEU A 768 -15.42 -16.70 35.80
CA LEU A 768 -16.88 -16.95 35.73
C LEU A 768 -17.69 -15.67 36.03
N PRO A 769 -17.68 -14.66 35.14
CA PRO A 769 -18.26 -13.35 35.44
C PRO A 769 -19.78 -13.25 35.29
N VAL A 770 -20.41 -14.21 34.58
CA VAL A 770 -21.85 -14.15 34.29
C VAL A 770 -22.57 -15.28 35.00
N ASP A 771 -23.24 -14.94 36.10
CA ASP A 771 -24.21 -15.80 36.77
C ASP A 771 -25.57 -15.72 36.02
N ALA A 772 -25.96 -16.80 35.35
CA ALA A 772 -27.19 -16.86 34.56
C ALA A 772 -28.46 -16.79 35.43
N ASN A 773 -28.37 -17.14 36.72
CA ASN A 773 -29.50 -17.06 37.65
C ASN A 773 -29.90 -15.60 37.89
N GLY A 774 -28.91 -14.71 37.95
CA GLY A 774 -29.12 -13.25 38.03
C GLY A 774 -29.93 -12.66 36.86
N TYR A 775 -30.04 -13.40 35.74
CA TYR A 775 -30.82 -13.02 34.57
C TYR A 775 -32.07 -13.91 34.36
N GLY A 776 -32.36 -14.84 35.27
CA GLY A 776 -33.47 -15.78 35.16
C GLY A 776 -33.31 -16.82 34.03
N ALA A 777 -32.07 -17.10 33.61
CA ALA A 777 -31.76 -17.95 32.45
C ALA A 777 -31.33 -19.38 32.80
N GLY A 778 -31.20 -19.71 34.09
CA GLY A 778 -30.80 -21.04 34.58
C GLY A 778 -29.89 -20.96 35.82
N ASP A 779 -29.50 -22.11 36.37
CA ASP A 779 -28.57 -22.22 37.49
C ASP A 779 -27.19 -22.68 36.99
N TYR A 780 -26.49 -21.77 36.30
CA TYR A 780 -25.14 -21.98 35.79
C TYR A 780 -24.37 -20.66 35.69
N GLU A 781 -23.04 -20.77 35.61
CA GLU A 781 -22.16 -19.64 35.36
C GLU A 781 -21.51 -19.78 33.98
N ALA A 782 -21.40 -18.68 33.25
CA ALA A 782 -20.69 -18.64 31.99
C ALA A 782 -19.31 -18.01 32.17
N SER A 783 -18.30 -18.65 31.59
CA SER A 783 -16.92 -18.24 31.72
C SER A 783 -16.40 -17.37 30.57
N VAL A 784 -15.26 -16.75 30.82
CA VAL A 784 -14.42 -16.01 29.89
C VAL A 784 -12.96 -16.38 30.11
N LEU A 785 -12.19 -16.47 29.04
CA LEU A 785 -10.76 -16.82 29.05
C LEU A 785 -9.90 -15.61 28.64
N PHE A 786 -8.97 -15.23 29.52
CA PHE A 786 -7.93 -14.25 29.22
C PHE A 786 -6.68 -14.96 28.73
N TYR A 787 -6.05 -14.42 27.69
CA TYR A 787 -4.79 -14.90 27.14
C TYR A 787 -3.62 -14.47 28.03
N THR A 788 -3.56 -13.17 28.34
CA THR A 788 -2.60 -12.59 29.29
C THR A 788 -3.30 -11.55 30.16
N GLY A 789 -3.99 -12.02 31.20
CA GLY A 789 -4.73 -11.15 32.12
C GLY A 789 -3.82 -10.27 32.99
N TRP A 790 -4.19 -9.00 33.11
CA TRP A 790 -3.56 -7.99 33.95
C TRP A 790 -4.61 -7.22 34.76
N PRO A 791 -4.26 -6.72 35.95
CA PRO A 791 -5.18 -5.93 36.76
C PRO A 791 -5.51 -4.59 36.10
N VAL A 792 -6.73 -4.12 36.33
CA VAL A 792 -7.24 -2.81 35.92
C VAL A 792 -7.60 -2.02 37.18
N GLU A 793 -6.91 -0.90 37.38
CA GLU A 793 -7.14 0.01 38.50
C GLU A 793 -8.27 1.00 38.17
N VAL A 794 -9.08 1.28 39.18
CA VAL A 794 -10.21 2.20 39.08
C VAL A 794 -10.06 3.30 40.12
N ASP A 795 -10.04 4.55 39.68
CA ASP A 795 -9.91 5.71 40.57
C ASP A 795 -11.25 6.29 41.01
N ARG A 796 -12.33 5.95 40.31
CA ARG A 796 -13.66 6.55 40.52
C ARG A 796 -14.68 5.51 40.96
N THR A 797 -15.57 5.91 41.86
CA THR A 797 -16.60 5.04 42.45
C THR A 797 -17.77 4.73 41.50
N ASP A 798 -17.84 5.37 40.33
CA ASP A 798 -18.91 5.20 39.33
C ASP A 798 -18.59 4.13 38.26
N SER A 799 -17.40 3.53 38.29
CA SER A 799 -17.05 2.42 37.41
C SER A 799 -17.59 1.09 37.94
N LYS A 800 -18.07 0.24 37.03
CA LYS A 800 -18.55 -1.12 37.30
C LYS A 800 -17.49 -2.14 36.87
N VAL A 801 -17.04 -2.97 37.81
CA VAL A 801 -16.22 -4.15 37.46
C VAL A 801 -17.10 -5.16 36.75
N LEU A 802 -16.67 -5.60 35.57
CA LEU A 802 -17.33 -6.64 34.77
C LEU A 802 -16.78 -8.02 35.09
N VAL A 803 -15.47 -8.13 35.31
CA VAL A 803 -14.78 -9.38 35.58
C VAL A 803 -13.71 -9.15 36.65
N TYR A 804 -13.77 -9.96 37.71
CA TYR A 804 -12.71 -10.09 38.69
C TYR A 804 -11.77 -11.22 38.29
N GLY A 805 -10.47 -11.00 38.48
CA GLY A 805 -9.40 -11.92 38.21
C GLY A 805 -8.85 -12.59 39.47
N LEU A 806 -7.62 -13.08 39.39
CA LEU A 806 -6.95 -13.71 40.54
C LEU A 806 -6.74 -12.69 41.66
N GLY A 807 -7.05 -13.10 42.90
CA GLY A 807 -6.92 -12.21 44.07
C GLY A 807 -8.01 -11.16 44.20
N ASP A 808 -9.14 -11.32 43.50
CA ASP A 808 -10.28 -10.37 43.51
C ASP A 808 -9.92 -9.00 42.91
N GLU A 809 -8.88 -8.96 42.07
CA GLU A 809 -8.46 -7.76 41.35
C GLU A 809 -9.27 -7.60 40.05
N PRO A 810 -9.77 -6.39 39.69
CA PRO A 810 -10.51 -6.20 38.45
C PRO A 810 -9.65 -6.48 37.21
N VAL A 811 -10.21 -7.15 36.19
CA VAL A 811 -9.54 -7.39 34.89
C VAL A 811 -10.31 -6.77 33.74
N ALA A 812 -11.63 -6.64 33.87
CA ALA A 812 -12.45 -5.89 32.93
C ALA A 812 -13.38 -4.92 33.67
N VAL A 813 -13.42 -3.68 33.22
CA VAL A 813 -14.17 -2.59 33.86
C VAL A 813 -14.95 -1.82 32.81
N ALA A 814 -16.19 -1.46 33.13
CA ALA A 814 -17.00 -0.53 32.36
C ALA A 814 -17.28 0.75 33.17
N ARG A 815 -17.40 1.87 32.49
CA ARG A 815 -17.81 3.15 33.07
C ARG A 815 -18.81 3.84 32.18
N ASP A 816 -19.91 4.27 32.77
CA ASP A 816 -20.89 5.13 32.12
C ASP A 816 -20.38 6.59 32.13
N VAL A 817 -20.38 7.23 30.97
CA VAL A 817 -19.91 8.62 30.80
C VAL A 817 -20.99 9.40 30.07
N VAL A 818 -21.78 10.15 30.84
CA VAL A 818 -22.97 10.87 30.34
C VAL A 818 -23.92 9.87 29.67
N SER A 819 -24.00 9.87 28.34
CA SER A 819 -24.84 8.93 27.58
C SER A 819 -24.05 7.79 26.91
N GLY A 820 -22.72 7.83 26.94
CA GLY A 820 -21.86 6.81 26.35
C GLY A 820 -21.20 5.91 27.38
N LYS A 821 -20.32 5.03 26.91
CA LYS A 821 -19.68 4.00 27.72
C LYS A 821 -18.22 3.81 27.36
N VAL A 822 -17.39 3.58 28.38
CA VAL A 822 -15.99 3.18 28.23
C VAL A 822 -15.80 1.81 28.85
N VAL A 823 -15.18 0.88 28.13
CA VAL A 823 -14.80 -0.45 28.62
C VAL A 823 -13.30 -0.63 28.48
N VAL A 824 -12.66 -1.12 29.53
CA VAL A 824 -11.24 -1.50 29.52
C VAL A 824 -11.12 -2.97 29.90
N ILE A 825 -10.38 -3.72 29.11
CA ILE A 825 -10.06 -5.14 29.34
C ILE A 825 -8.54 -5.25 29.46
N GLY A 826 -8.07 -5.72 30.60
CA GLY A 826 -6.66 -5.84 30.98
C GLY A 826 -5.91 -6.97 30.25
N ASP A 827 -6.11 -7.14 28.95
CA ASP A 827 -5.49 -8.20 28.17
C ASP A 827 -5.39 -7.75 26.70
N THR A 828 -4.15 -7.65 26.20
CA THR A 828 -3.85 -7.27 24.81
C THR A 828 -4.34 -8.34 23.83
N GLY A 829 -4.22 -9.62 24.19
CA GLY A 829 -4.60 -10.76 23.36
C GLY A 829 -6.10 -11.01 23.27
N PHE A 830 -6.91 -10.35 24.10
CA PHE A 830 -8.34 -10.63 24.23
C PHE A 830 -9.16 -10.47 22.95
N ALA A 831 -8.78 -9.51 22.12
CA ALA A 831 -9.42 -9.20 20.84
C ALA A 831 -8.78 -9.91 19.63
N LEU A 832 -7.66 -10.63 19.84
CA LEU A 832 -6.89 -11.24 18.77
C LEU A 832 -7.42 -12.63 18.45
N ASN A 833 -7.23 -13.08 17.20
CA ASN A 833 -7.70 -14.39 16.73
C ASN A 833 -7.27 -15.52 17.66
N LYS A 834 -6.03 -15.51 18.18
CA LYS A 834 -5.47 -16.51 19.11
C LYS A 834 -6.23 -16.70 20.43
N ASN A 835 -7.16 -15.81 20.75
CA ASN A 835 -8.01 -15.92 21.95
C ASN A 835 -9.50 -15.73 21.63
N LEU A 836 -9.88 -15.56 20.36
CA LEU A 836 -11.25 -15.23 20.00
C LEU A 836 -11.84 -16.18 18.97
N GLU A 837 -11.13 -16.41 17.86
CA GLU A 837 -11.65 -17.25 16.77
C GLU A 837 -10.49 -17.74 15.89
N TYR A 838 -10.39 -19.06 15.71
CA TYR A 838 -9.45 -19.68 14.76
C TYR A 838 -10.02 -19.72 13.34
N THR A 839 -9.14 -19.91 12.35
CA THR A 839 -9.52 -19.97 10.92
C THR A 839 -10.54 -21.08 10.64
N GLY A 840 -10.37 -22.27 11.23
CA GLY A 840 -11.29 -23.39 11.06
C GLY A 840 -12.57 -23.26 11.87
N GLY A 841 -12.65 -22.24 12.73
CA GLY A 841 -13.79 -22.01 13.61
C GLY A 841 -13.84 -22.97 14.79
N GLU A 842 -12.80 -23.77 15.01
CA GLU A 842 -12.72 -24.66 16.15
C GLU A 842 -12.71 -23.86 17.47
N PRO A 843 -13.32 -24.41 18.53
CA PRO A 843 -13.39 -23.73 19.81
C PRO A 843 -12.07 -23.81 20.60
N PHE A 844 -11.83 -22.85 21.49
CA PHE A 844 -10.66 -22.85 22.39
C PHE A 844 -10.90 -23.82 23.54
N GLU A 845 -10.06 -24.84 23.66
CA GLU A 845 -10.19 -25.87 24.70
C GLU A 845 -11.58 -26.55 24.73
N GLY A 846 -12.28 -26.57 23.58
CA GLY A 846 -13.64 -27.11 23.46
C GLY A 846 -14.77 -26.08 23.62
N TRP A 847 -14.48 -24.80 23.90
CA TRP A 847 -15.49 -23.76 24.17
C TRP A 847 -15.41 -22.50 23.27
N TYR A 848 -16.54 -21.79 23.12
CA TYR A 848 -16.64 -20.48 22.46
C TYR A 848 -16.86 -19.32 23.45
N GLU A 849 -16.35 -19.48 24.66
CA GLU A 849 -16.55 -18.58 25.81
C GLU A 849 -16.29 -17.12 25.50
N ASN A 850 -15.18 -16.84 24.81
CA ASN A 850 -14.81 -15.46 24.49
C ASN A 850 -15.74 -14.84 23.45
N ALA A 851 -16.19 -15.60 22.45
CA ALA A 851 -17.18 -15.11 21.50
C ALA A 851 -18.53 -14.81 22.18
N HIS A 852 -18.95 -15.67 23.12
CA HIS A 852 -20.13 -15.42 23.94
C HIS A 852 -19.94 -14.19 24.84
N PHE A 853 -18.80 -14.04 25.50
CA PHE A 853 -18.50 -12.88 26.32
C PHE A 853 -18.55 -11.58 25.50
N TRP A 854 -18.00 -11.57 24.28
CA TRP A 854 -18.10 -10.41 23.39
C TRP A 854 -19.54 -10.08 23.02
N ARG A 855 -20.38 -11.09 22.72
CA ARG A 855 -21.82 -10.89 22.45
C ARG A 855 -22.54 -10.28 23.67
N TRP A 856 -22.30 -10.82 24.86
CA TRP A 856 -22.82 -10.28 26.12
C TRP A 856 -22.33 -8.83 26.35
N LEU A 857 -21.04 -8.57 26.18
CA LEU A 857 -20.44 -7.27 26.39
C LEU A 857 -21.01 -6.23 25.43
N ILE A 858 -21.04 -6.54 24.13
CA ILE A 858 -21.54 -5.62 23.08
C ILE A 858 -23.03 -5.35 23.28
N ALA A 859 -23.82 -6.35 23.68
CA ALA A 859 -25.22 -6.14 24.02
C ALA A 859 -25.39 -5.04 25.10
N ARG A 860 -24.61 -5.13 26.18
CA ARG A 860 -24.66 -4.15 27.28
C ARG A 860 -24.11 -2.78 26.88
N VAL A 861 -23.04 -2.76 26.10
CA VAL A 861 -22.40 -1.52 25.63
C VAL A 861 -23.34 -0.77 24.68
N ALA A 862 -24.08 -1.50 23.84
CA ALA A 862 -25.03 -0.95 22.89
C ALA A 862 -26.44 -0.71 23.48
N GLY A 863 -26.66 -0.92 24.78
CA GLY A 863 -27.96 -0.72 25.43
C GLY A 863 -29.06 -1.68 24.95
N GLN A 864 -28.69 -2.89 24.54
CA GLN A 864 -29.61 -3.94 24.12
C GLN A 864 -30.31 -4.59 25.32
N PRO A 865 -31.40 -5.35 25.08
CA PRO A 865 -31.83 -6.37 26.03
C PRO A 865 -30.64 -7.24 26.43
N ASP A 866 -30.52 -7.51 27.72
CA ASP A 866 -29.46 -8.36 28.25
C ASP A 866 -29.53 -9.73 27.55
N TRP A 867 -28.45 -10.10 26.85
CA TRP A 867 -28.27 -11.44 26.30
C TRP A 867 -27.40 -12.24 27.26
N VAL A 868 -27.80 -13.47 27.57
CA VAL A 868 -27.07 -14.35 28.49
C VAL A 868 -26.40 -15.47 27.69
N PRO A 869 -25.11 -15.77 27.92
CA PRO A 869 -24.44 -16.92 27.31
C PRO A 869 -25.19 -18.22 27.58
N PRO A 870 -25.21 -19.18 26.64
CA PRO A 870 -25.85 -20.48 26.85
C PRO A 870 -25.13 -21.30 27.93
N GLU A 871 -25.85 -22.28 28.50
CA GLU A 871 -25.29 -23.22 29.47
C GLU A 871 -24.11 -23.99 28.85
N PRO A 872 -22.95 -24.03 29.53
CA PRO A 872 -21.80 -24.80 29.06
C PRO A 872 -22.14 -26.31 29.00
N PRO A 873 -21.81 -27.04 27.91
CA PRO A 873 -22.00 -28.49 27.84
C PRO A 873 -21.28 -29.26 28.98
N ASP A 874 -21.82 -30.42 29.40
CA ASP A 874 -21.23 -31.24 30.47
C ASP A 874 -19.81 -31.69 30.11
N PRO A 875 -18.79 -31.35 30.92
CA PRO A 875 -17.40 -31.76 30.69
C PRO A 875 -17.23 -33.27 30.49
N ASN A 876 -18.04 -34.10 31.17
CA ASN A 876 -17.96 -35.57 31.08
C ASN A 876 -18.54 -36.13 29.78
N ALA A 877 -19.44 -35.40 29.12
CA ALA A 877 -20.00 -35.80 27.83
C ALA A 877 -19.00 -35.58 26.67
N MET A 878 -17.99 -34.72 26.86
CA MET A 878 -17.02 -34.36 25.83
C MET A 878 -15.81 -35.32 25.78
N GLU A 879 -15.32 -35.83 26.92
CA GLU A 879 -14.27 -36.87 26.92
C GLU A 879 -14.73 -38.16 26.20
N ALA A 880 -16.02 -38.48 26.25
CA ALA A 880 -16.60 -39.62 25.54
C ALA A 880 -16.62 -39.45 24.00
N ASN A 881 -16.72 -38.21 23.51
CA ASN A 881 -16.73 -37.90 22.07
C ASN A 881 -15.31 -37.68 21.49
N ALA A 882 -14.35 -37.23 22.30
CA ALA A 882 -12.95 -37.08 21.88
C ALA A 882 -12.24 -38.43 21.63
N GLY A 883 -12.80 -39.55 22.15
CA GLY A 883 -12.31 -40.91 21.93
C GLY A 883 -12.85 -41.61 20.67
N GLN A 884 -13.75 -40.99 19.91
CA GLN A 884 -14.17 -41.49 18.59
C GLN A 884 -13.39 -40.76 17.51
N GLU A 885 -12.21 -41.29 17.16
CA GLU A 885 -11.57 -41.02 15.88
C GLU A 885 -12.61 -41.25 14.77
N VAL A 886 -12.92 -40.17 14.04
CA VAL A 886 -13.59 -40.28 12.75
C VAL A 886 -12.56 -40.90 11.80
N GLU A 887 -12.69 -42.21 11.55
CA GLU A 887 -11.96 -42.89 10.48
C GLU A 887 -12.23 -42.19 9.13
N PRO A 888 -11.22 -42.15 8.24
CA PRO A 888 -11.13 -41.20 7.11
C PRO A 888 -12.23 -41.29 6.04
#